data_AF-A0A2P7VH15-F1
#
_entry.id   AF-A0A2P7VH15-F1
#
_cell.length_a   1.000
_cell.length_b   1.000
_cell.length_c   1.000
_cell.angle_alpha   90.00
_cell.angle_beta   90.00
_cell.angle_gamma   90.00
#
_symmetry.space_group_name_H-M   'P 1'
#
loop_
_entity.id
_entity.type
_entity.pdbx_description
1 polymer ?
#
loop_
_entity_poly.entity_id
_entity_poly.type
_entity_poly.pdbx_seq_one_letter_code
_entity_poly.pdbx_strand_id
1 'polypeptide(L)'
;MQLDQRETLNDLLGLLFPNKTEGSMEESRKVFHQFYSPENITPILDYVIEEFEKLVLLPVENKGLHIIYLIIATKEIYIRIGEYEKATTVFKNRVSKFFDRLVLDGERIEDRLVLLLIYNELLATYYSQQPIEQQLYEVLKLTDPSSLEGLVVYNGLYHLFEVGEKECSLSLGDDCLFVNAYLDFLELLHKNNEVDLLANHLIATVKTHYEITRYFGNGSLESSLKTYESINSLSIDIIFLQPFIQYFQYINKLEYDNNIEGDLRLNKTKSKELVNNFFSLMKKTFDYKSKKVLSEFEQKLHSDVIIGFDDLYSIADTQTMKNILQNYALKVLDMSDTTLKRHLIDFVVGRFELLYEDKQYRIISRMYQISVIPMDNYFFETAYSLSNSGYKKEAKEIYEKAIADGNESGAIYNNLGVYYREVEKNLEKALDLYKKALKLNPEDKTVINNLKSTEKAILDEAEKPKRITENYFKKTKNWHKQILFSIYRLGEQEVGIEVLSDLTRQSSTTLKKNLDYLVSLDLITIDKNGIKMAPTIEKLVGDYINPKLEREILKIDKTRFFRPIFYHESEISLYRALIELFPQHFIFPNMSLKTIFDIEKLRDVLDGEHLTYLFMAHVDFVIINTTTYLPVLAFEKDSDYNDTKVATENMKKKNFIFSTGGIPLIRLRFNSAMDLEKLKSEVRIATRELLSQIQGESHYYEVDLFNELDVKKFGISLTSLEIEEVKVEWEKIVGNMVARQSKIMEIDGDILQIQISTELVSVIELGRENIKEKISLKFPGLRDINYLWY
;
A
#
# COMPACT_ATOMS: atom_id res chain seq x y z
N MET A 1 -86.60 48.18 -4.14
CA MET A 1 -86.36 46.85 -3.54
C MET A 1 -85.04 46.21 -3.97
N GLN A 2 -84.74 46.00 -5.26
CA GLN A 2 -83.44 45.41 -5.66
C GLN A 2 -82.23 46.35 -5.52
N LEU A 3 -82.38 47.66 -5.82
CA LEU A 3 -81.34 48.69 -5.59
C LEU A 3 -81.00 48.83 -4.09
N ASP A 4 -82.03 48.86 -3.25
CA ASP A 4 -81.99 48.99 -1.78
C ASP A 4 -81.10 47.91 -1.11
N GLN A 5 -81.19 46.66 -1.59
CA GLN A 5 -80.43 45.53 -1.02
C GLN A 5 -78.97 45.49 -1.45
N ARG A 6 -78.62 46.00 -2.65
CA ARG A 6 -77.24 46.11 -3.09
C ARG A 6 -76.52 47.23 -2.36
N GLU A 7 -77.21 48.36 -2.14
CA GLU A 7 -76.77 49.42 -1.24
C GLU A 7 -76.56 48.88 0.18
N THR A 8 -77.51 48.07 0.69
CA THR A 8 -77.36 47.46 2.03
C THR A 8 -76.13 46.54 2.14
N LEU A 9 -75.82 45.70 1.14
CA LEU A 9 -74.62 44.85 1.15
C LEU A 9 -73.32 45.67 1.07
N ASN A 10 -73.33 46.76 0.32
CA ASN A 10 -72.23 47.72 0.26
C ASN A 10 -72.05 48.44 1.60
N ASP A 11 -73.13 48.83 2.26
CA ASP A 11 -73.07 49.47 3.57
C ASP A 11 -72.48 48.52 4.61
N LEU A 12 -72.92 47.25 4.65
CA LEU A 12 -72.36 46.23 5.52
C LEU A 12 -70.87 45.98 5.24
N LEU A 13 -70.49 45.89 3.98
CA LEU A 13 -69.09 45.73 3.60
C LEU A 13 -68.26 46.96 4.02
N GLY A 14 -68.80 48.16 3.86
CA GLY A 14 -68.16 49.42 4.25
C GLY A 14 -68.01 49.62 5.75
N LEU A 15 -68.74 48.86 6.59
CA LEU A 15 -68.53 48.84 8.05
C LEU A 15 -67.27 48.07 8.45
N LEU A 16 -66.79 47.14 7.62
CA LEU A 16 -65.62 46.30 7.90
C LEU A 16 -64.28 47.00 7.63
N PHE A 17 -64.31 48.26 7.16
CA PHE A 17 -63.13 49.02 6.81
C PHE A 17 -63.13 50.40 7.47
N PRO A 18 -61.96 50.90 7.91
CA PRO A 18 -61.86 52.27 8.41
C PRO A 18 -62.08 53.27 7.26
N ASN A 19 -62.57 54.46 7.59
CA ASN A 19 -62.66 55.56 6.62
C ASN A 19 -61.24 56.04 6.21
N LYS A 20 -61.11 56.59 5.01
CA LYS A 20 -59.85 57.15 4.49
C LYS A 20 -59.30 58.24 5.43
N THR A 21 -58.01 58.15 5.75
CA THR A 21 -57.31 59.11 6.63
C THR A 21 -56.44 60.05 5.80
N GLU A 22 -56.60 61.38 5.95
CA GLU A 22 -55.78 62.40 5.26
C GLU A 22 -54.41 62.67 5.94
N GLY A 23 -53.93 61.73 6.77
CA GLY A 23 -52.71 61.87 7.58
C GLY A 23 -51.46 61.20 6.98
N SER A 24 -50.34 61.29 7.70
CA SER A 24 -49.10 60.58 7.36
C SER A 24 -49.28 59.06 7.37
N MET A 25 -48.36 58.32 6.74
CA MET A 25 -48.41 56.85 6.70
C MET A 25 -48.38 56.21 8.10
N GLU A 26 -47.71 56.84 9.06
CA GLU A 26 -47.65 56.37 10.45
C GLU A 26 -48.97 56.60 11.22
N GLU A 27 -49.63 57.73 11.00
CA GLU A 27 -50.95 58.01 11.58
C GLU A 27 -52.01 57.07 11.00
N SER A 28 -51.97 56.82 9.69
CA SER A 28 -52.85 55.87 9.01
C SER A 28 -52.69 54.46 9.57
N ARG A 29 -51.46 54.02 9.86
CA ARG A 29 -51.18 52.73 10.51
C ARG A 29 -51.76 52.64 11.93
N LYS A 30 -51.65 53.71 12.73
CA LYS A 30 -52.22 53.74 14.10
C LYS A 30 -53.74 53.63 14.09
N VAL A 31 -54.41 54.36 13.20
CA VAL A 31 -55.86 54.27 13.01
C VAL A 31 -56.27 52.86 12.57
N PHE A 32 -55.53 52.27 11.63
CA PHE A 32 -55.78 50.91 11.17
C PHE A 32 -55.64 49.88 12.30
N HIS A 33 -54.54 49.93 13.07
CA HIS A 33 -54.33 49.03 14.21
C HIS A 33 -55.40 49.17 15.30
N GLN A 34 -55.83 50.41 15.58
CA GLN A 34 -56.89 50.65 16.55
C GLN A 34 -58.25 50.14 16.04
N PHE A 35 -58.58 50.38 14.77
CA PHE A 35 -59.85 49.93 14.17
C PHE A 35 -59.98 48.41 14.20
N TYR A 36 -58.92 47.69 13.82
CA TYR A 36 -58.87 46.23 13.84
C TYR A 36 -58.49 45.64 15.21
N SER A 37 -58.53 46.42 16.29
CA SER A 37 -58.37 45.84 17.63
C SER A 37 -59.58 44.93 17.93
N PRO A 38 -59.38 43.78 18.60
CA PRO A 38 -60.48 42.84 18.88
C PRO A 38 -61.68 43.50 19.56
N GLU A 39 -61.45 44.48 20.44
CA GLU A 39 -62.49 45.20 21.18
C GLU A 39 -63.39 46.05 20.27
N ASN A 40 -62.84 46.61 19.18
CA ASN A 40 -63.54 47.50 18.28
C ASN A 40 -64.20 46.75 17.12
N ILE A 41 -63.51 45.76 16.55
CA ILE A 41 -63.98 45.09 15.33
C ILE A 41 -64.95 43.94 15.59
N THR A 42 -64.86 43.25 16.74
CA THR A 42 -65.73 42.09 17.04
C THR A 42 -67.22 42.47 17.06
N PRO A 43 -67.66 43.57 17.71
CA PRO A 43 -69.06 43.98 17.68
C PRO A 43 -69.56 44.32 16.26
N ILE A 44 -68.67 44.86 15.42
CA ILE A 44 -68.98 45.17 14.01
C ILE A 44 -69.14 43.88 13.21
N LEU A 45 -68.25 42.90 13.41
CA LEU A 45 -68.35 41.59 12.77
C LEU A 45 -69.65 40.89 13.14
N ASP A 46 -70.00 40.85 14.43
CA ASP A 46 -71.22 40.19 14.91
C ASP A 46 -72.46 40.81 14.25
N TYR A 47 -72.54 42.15 14.21
CA TYR A 47 -73.62 42.87 13.52
C TYR A 47 -73.66 42.56 12.02
N VAL A 48 -72.51 42.62 11.33
CA VAL A 48 -72.42 42.37 9.89
C VAL A 48 -72.82 40.94 9.56
N ILE A 49 -72.40 39.95 10.35
CA ILE A 49 -72.76 38.54 10.16
C ILE A 49 -74.26 38.33 10.37
N GLU A 50 -74.84 38.90 11.43
CA GLU A 50 -76.26 38.79 11.73
C GLU A 50 -77.13 39.38 10.61
N GLU A 51 -76.82 40.60 10.16
CA GLU A 51 -77.55 41.27 9.08
C GLU A 51 -77.33 40.60 7.72
N PHE A 52 -76.12 40.11 7.46
CA PHE A 52 -75.83 39.37 6.25
C PHE A 52 -76.67 38.08 6.16
N GLU A 53 -76.78 37.29 7.23
CA GLU A 53 -77.62 36.08 7.21
C GLU A 53 -79.10 36.40 6.99
N LYS A 54 -79.61 37.56 7.47
CA LYS A 54 -80.97 38.04 7.16
C LYS A 54 -81.14 38.35 5.67
N LEU A 55 -80.15 38.97 5.02
CA LEU A 55 -80.21 39.39 3.61
C LEU A 55 -80.09 38.24 2.61
N VAL A 56 -79.37 37.17 2.96
CA VAL A 56 -79.12 36.06 2.04
C VAL A 56 -80.31 35.09 1.94
N LEU A 57 -81.27 35.14 2.87
CA LEU A 57 -82.53 34.38 2.81
C LEU A 57 -83.51 34.90 1.74
N LEU A 58 -83.23 36.05 1.10
CA LEU A 58 -84.10 36.69 0.11
C LEU A 58 -83.69 36.34 -1.34
N PRO A 59 -84.61 35.91 -2.22
CA PRO A 59 -84.30 35.48 -3.58
C PRO A 59 -84.05 36.68 -4.50
N VAL A 60 -82.82 36.82 -5.02
CA VAL A 60 -82.45 37.86 -6.00
C VAL A 60 -81.38 37.34 -6.95
N GLU A 61 -81.55 37.59 -8.24
CA GLU A 61 -80.54 37.37 -9.29
C GLU A 61 -79.43 38.45 -9.21
N ASN A 62 -78.17 38.06 -9.43
CA ASN A 62 -76.97 38.92 -9.38
C ASN A 62 -76.47 39.40 -8.00
N LYS A 63 -76.44 38.53 -6.98
CA LYS A 63 -75.76 38.78 -5.68
C LYS A 63 -74.30 38.27 -5.57
N GLY A 64 -73.80 37.52 -6.56
CA GLY A 64 -72.61 36.66 -6.41
C GLY A 64 -71.35 37.36 -5.88
N LEU A 65 -70.93 38.45 -6.53
CA LEU A 65 -69.64 39.09 -6.23
C LEU A 65 -69.60 39.73 -4.83
N HIS A 66 -70.64 40.50 -4.45
CA HIS A 66 -70.67 41.27 -3.19
C HIS A 66 -70.78 40.33 -1.98
N ILE A 67 -71.50 39.21 -2.13
CA ILE A 67 -71.54 38.14 -1.15
C ILE A 67 -70.14 37.57 -0.91
N ILE A 68 -69.41 37.26 -1.99
CA ILE A 68 -68.06 36.71 -1.89
C ILE A 68 -67.11 37.71 -1.22
N TYR A 69 -67.19 39.00 -1.56
CA TYR A 69 -66.38 40.04 -0.91
C TYR A 69 -66.63 40.14 0.60
N LEU A 70 -67.88 40.12 1.02
CA LEU A 70 -68.20 40.19 2.45
C LEU A 70 -67.70 38.95 3.18
N ILE A 71 -67.87 37.75 2.60
CA ILE A 71 -67.31 36.50 3.15
C ILE A 71 -65.78 36.60 3.28
N ILE A 72 -65.08 37.04 2.24
CA ILE A 72 -63.62 37.21 2.24
C ILE A 72 -63.20 38.21 3.32
N ALA A 73 -63.84 39.38 3.38
CA ALA A 73 -63.51 40.44 4.32
C ALA A 73 -63.75 40.02 5.78
N THR A 74 -64.87 39.38 6.09
CA THR A 74 -65.16 38.86 7.43
C THR A 74 -64.11 37.83 7.86
N LYS A 75 -63.74 36.88 6.98
CA LYS A 75 -62.73 35.86 7.28
C LYS A 75 -61.34 36.47 7.45
N GLU A 76 -60.95 37.38 6.57
CA GLU A 76 -59.68 38.12 6.65
C GLU A 76 -59.55 38.86 7.99
N ILE A 77 -60.61 39.50 8.47
CA ILE A 77 -60.58 40.21 9.75
C ILE A 77 -60.40 39.23 10.92
N TYR A 78 -61.12 38.11 10.93
CA TYR A 78 -60.91 37.09 11.96
C TYR A 78 -59.47 36.55 11.96
N ILE A 79 -58.89 36.31 10.78
CA ILE A 79 -57.47 35.92 10.64
C ILE A 79 -56.57 37.01 11.22
N ARG A 80 -56.82 38.28 10.90
CA ARG A 80 -56.02 39.43 11.35
C ARG A 80 -56.00 39.61 12.87
N ILE A 81 -57.12 39.34 13.53
CA ILE A 81 -57.22 39.41 15.00
C ILE A 81 -56.81 38.11 15.70
N GLY A 82 -56.36 37.09 14.95
CA GLY A 82 -55.89 35.82 15.48
C GLY A 82 -56.99 34.82 15.87
N GLU A 83 -58.23 35.05 15.43
CA GLU A 83 -59.42 34.24 15.72
C GLU A 83 -59.67 33.19 14.62
N TYR A 84 -58.67 32.33 14.40
CA TYR A 84 -58.64 31.40 13.26
C TYR A 84 -59.79 30.37 13.24
N GLU A 85 -60.23 29.89 14.41
CA GLU A 85 -61.37 28.96 14.51
C GLU A 85 -62.70 29.62 14.11
N LYS A 86 -62.87 30.91 14.41
CA LYS A 86 -64.02 31.69 13.93
C LYS A 86 -63.92 31.89 12.42
N ALA A 87 -62.72 32.14 11.89
CA ALA A 87 -62.49 32.25 10.46
C ALA A 87 -62.84 30.95 9.69
N THR A 88 -62.53 29.76 10.22
CA THR A 88 -62.91 28.49 9.56
C THR A 88 -64.40 28.18 9.66
N THR A 89 -65.07 28.61 10.72
CA THR A 89 -66.48 28.28 10.97
C THR A 89 -67.47 29.28 10.36
N VAL A 90 -67.12 30.57 10.29
CA VAL A 90 -67.98 31.61 9.72
C VAL A 90 -68.27 31.30 8.24
N PHE A 91 -69.54 31.30 7.87
CA PHE A 91 -70.03 30.99 6.52
C PHE A 91 -69.60 29.63 5.94
N LYS A 92 -69.11 28.68 6.74
CA LYS A 92 -68.57 27.38 6.29
C LYS A 92 -69.46 26.68 5.27
N ASN A 93 -70.74 26.49 5.59
CA ASN A 93 -71.70 25.81 4.72
C ASN A 93 -71.87 26.49 3.35
N ARG A 94 -71.70 27.82 3.27
CA ARG A 94 -71.79 28.58 2.01
C ARG A 94 -70.52 28.42 1.18
N VAL A 95 -69.36 28.49 1.82
CA VAL A 95 -68.06 28.28 1.18
C VAL A 95 -67.95 26.86 0.65
N SER A 96 -68.30 25.83 1.43
CA SER A 96 -68.28 24.43 0.97
C SER A 96 -69.15 24.22 -0.27
N LYS A 97 -70.38 24.75 -0.30
CA LYS A 97 -71.26 24.68 -1.48
C LYS A 97 -70.75 25.47 -2.69
N PHE A 98 -69.95 26.51 -2.46
CA PHE A 98 -69.32 27.26 -3.53
C PHE A 98 -68.14 26.46 -4.11
N PHE A 99 -67.30 25.87 -3.25
CA PHE A 99 -66.22 24.98 -3.64
C PHE A 99 -66.72 23.74 -4.38
N ASP A 100 -67.78 23.09 -3.91
CA ASP A 100 -68.39 21.95 -4.61
C ASP A 100 -68.80 22.31 -6.05
N ARG A 101 -69.30 23.54 -6.28
CA ARG A 101 -69.64 24.01 -7.63
C ARG A 101 -68.41 24.23 -8.50
N LEU A 102 -67.36 24.86 -7.96
CA LEU A 102 -66.10 25.04 -8.69
C LEU A 102 -65.48 23.70 -9.09
N VAL A 103 -65.52 22.71 -8.19
CA VAL A 103 -65.04 21.35 -8.48
C VAL A 103 -65.87 20.68 -9.57
N LEU A 104 -67.19 20.86 -9.55
CA LEU A 104 -68.09 20.34 -10.59
C LEU A 104 -67.86 20.99 -11.96
N ASP A 105 -67.59 22.30 -11.98
CA ASP A 105 -67.29 23.03 -13.22
C ASP A 105 -65.95 22.56 -13.80
N GLY A 106 -64.99 22.21 -12.94
CA GLY A 106 -63.71 21.59 -13.31
C GLY A 106 -62.75 22.52 -14.07
N GLU A 107 -63.08 23.80 -14.16
CA GLU A 107 -62.23 24.82 -14.78
C GLU A 107 -61.07 25.22 -13.88
N ARG A 108 -59.97 25.63 -14.51
CA ARG A 108 -58.79 26.13 -13.82
C ARG A 108 -59.11 27.47 -13.14
N ILE A 109 -58.77 27.60 -11.88
CA ILE A 109 -59.07 28.78 -11.07
C ILE A 109 -57.94 29.80 -11.19
N GLU A 110 -58.21 30.88 -11.91
CA GLU A 110 -57.33 32.05 -12.09
C GLU A 110 -57.99 33.33 -11.53
N ASP A 111 -59.26 33.27 -11.15
CA ASP A 111 -60.00 34.43 -10.59
C ASP A 111 -59.43 34.84 -9.23
N ARG A 112 -59.01 36.10 -9.13
CA ARG A 112 -58.33 36.66 -7.96
C ARG A 112 -59.19 36.63 -6.70
N LEU A 113 -60.51 36.79 -6.80
CA LEU A 113 -61.40 36.77 -5.63
C LEU A 113 -61.57 35.36 -5.10
N VAL A 114 -61.69 34.38 -5.99
CA VAL A 114 -61.74 32.97 -5.61
C VAL A 114 -60.41 32.55 -4.95
N LEU A 115 -59.27 32.98 -5.51
CA LEU A 115 -57.96 32.70 -4.92
C LEU A 115 -57.79 33.35 -3.52
N LEU A 116 -58.30 34.56 -3.29
CA LEU A 116 -58.31 35.19 -1.96
C LEU A 116 -59.16 34.41 -0.94
N LEU A 117 -60.31 33.88 -1.36
CA LEU A 117 -61.13 33.05 -0.49
C LEU A 117 -60.40 31.75 -0.12
N ILE A 118 -59.79 31.08 -1.11
CA ILE A 118 -58.99 29.87 -0.89
C ILE A 118 -57.81 30.15 0.05
N TYR A 119 -57.14 31.28 -0.13
CA TYR A 119 -56.05 31.74 0.72
C TYR A 119 -56.48 31.87 2.18
N ASN A 120 -57.62 32.53 2.43
CA ASN A 120 -58.15 32.71 3.78
C ASN A 120 -58.57 31.40 4.44
N GLU A 121 -59.24 30.51 3.69
CA GLU A 121 -59.59 29.17 4.18
C GLU A 121 -58.34 28.39 4.58
N LEU A 122 -57.33 28.37 3.70
CA LEU A 122 -56.09 27.62 3.94
C LEU A 122 -55.33 28.14 5.17
N LEU A 123 -55.18 29.47 5.31
CA LEU A 123 -54.56 30.08 6.49
C LEU A 123 -55.34 29.77 7.76
N ALA A 124 -56.66 29.99 7.75
CA ALA A 124 -57.50 29.75 8.91
C ALA A 124 -57.42 28.29 9.36
N THR A 125 -57.47 27.34 8.41
CA THR A 125 -57.30 25.90 8.66
C THR A 125 -55.95 25.59 9.29
N TYR A 126 -54.86 26.11 8.72
CA TYR A 126 -53.51 25.86 9.23
C TYR A 126 -53.30 26.37 10.66
N TYR A 127 -53.65 27.64 10.93
CA TYR A 127 -53.43 28.24 12.25
C TYR A 127 -54.40 27.78 13.32
N SER A 128 -55.59 27.30 12.93
CA SER A 128 -56.49 26.58 13.83
C SER A 128 -56.10 25.12 14.06
N GLN A 129 -54.99 24.66 13.43
CA GLN A 129 -54.50 23.28 13.51
C GLN A 129 -55.55 22.24 13.06
N GLN A 130 -56.42 22.63 12.12
CA GLN A 130 -57.41 21.75 11.51
C GLN A 130 -56.83 21.12 10.25
N PRO A 131 -57.20 19.86 9.91
CA PRO A 131 -56.77 19.27 8.65
C PRO A 131 -57.48 19.94 7.46
N ILE A 132 -56.81 19.97 6.30
CA ILE A 132 -57.44 20.39 5.04
C ILE A 132 -58.58 19.43 4.69
N GLU A 133 -59.81 19.94 4.67
CA GLU A 133 -61.00 19.18 4.31
C GLU A 133 -61.03 18.86 2.80
N GLN A 134 -61.74 17.80 2.41
CA GLN A 134 -61.78 17.31 1.03
C GLN A 134 -62.16 18.40 0.02
N GLN A 135 -63.14 19.25 0.35
CA GLN A 135 -63.59 20.31 -0.55
C GLN A 135 -62.49 21.35 -0.82
N LEU A 136 -61.75 21.75 0.22
CA LEU A 136 -60.63 22.68 0.08
C LEU A 136 -59.48 22.04 -0.70
N TYR A 137 -59.20 20.75 -0.45
CA TYR A 137 -58.19 19.99 -1.20
C TYR A 137 -58.50 19.93 -2.71
N GLU A 138 -59.72 19.56 -3.11
CA GLU A 138 -60.08 19.47 -4.53
C GLU A 138 -60.08 20.85 -5.22
N VAL A 139 -60.49 21.91 -4.53
CA VAL A 139 -60.43 23.27 -5.09
C VAL A 139 -58.98 23.75 -5.22
N LEU A 140 -58.10 23.47 -4.25
CA LEU A 140 -56.68 23.81 -4.32
C LEU A 140 -56.01 23.17 -5.55
N LYS A 141 -56.40 21.94 -5.91
CA LYS A 141 -55.91 21.26 -7.11
C LYS A 141 -56.28 21.95 -8.43
N LEU A 142 -57.38 22.69 -8.45
CA LEU A 142 -57.84 23.44 -9.63
C LEU A 142 -57.17 24.80 -9.75
N THR A 143 -56.48 25.28 -8.72
CA THR A 143 -55.81 26.59 -8.75
C THR A 143 -54.66 26.60 -9.74
N ASP A 144 -54.54 27.67 -10.53
CA ASP A 144 -53.33 27.92 -11.30
C ASP A 144 -52.17 28.26 -10.36
N PRO A 145 -51.11 27.43 -10.30
CA PRO A 145 -49.94 27.73 -9.47
C PRO A 145 -49.32 29.10 -9.77
N SER A 146 -49.30 29.53 -11.03
CA SER A 146 -48.72 30.82 -11.42
C SER A 146 -49.55 32.03 -10.98
N SER A 147 -50.85 31.85 -10.75
CA SER A 147 -51.72 32.90 -10.22
C SER A 147 -51.49 33.15 -8.72
N LEU A 148 -50.90 32.19 -7.99
CA LEU A 148 -50.53 32.35 -6.58
C LEU A 148 -49.35 33.32 -6.41
N GLU A 149 -48.42 33.34 -7.37
CA GLU A 149 -47.30 34.29 -7.41
C GLU A 149 -47.83 35.74 -7.42
N GLY A 150 -48.83 36.01 -8.28
CA GLY A 150 -49.48 37.31 -8.37
C GLY A 150 -50.28 37.70 -7.13
N LEU A 151 -50.83 36.73 -6.38
CA LEU A 151 -51.60 37.00 -5.17
C LEU A 151 -50.73 37.54 -4.05
N VAL A 152 -49.51 37.04 -3.93
CA VAL A 152 -48.60 37.36 -2.82
C VAL A 152 -47.76 38.60 -3.14
N VAL A 153 -47.24 38.71 -4.36
CA VAL A 153 -46.33 39.81 -4.74
C VAL A 153 -47.06 41.14 -4.91
N TYR A 154 -48.29 41.13 -5.44
CA TYR A 154 -49.04 42.37 -5.73
C TYR A 154 -49.94 42.84 -4.57
N ASN A 155 -50.06 42.12 -3.47
CA ASN A 155 -50.94 42.50 -2.34
C ASN A 155 -50.22 43.17 -1.17
N GLY A 156 -48.91 43.43 -1.30
CA GLY A 156 -48.18 44.34 -0.42
C GLY A 156 -48.66 45.80 -0.47
N LEU A 157 -49.58 46.12 -1.40
CA LEU A 157 -50.28 47.41 -1.48
C LEU A 157 -51.77 47.12 -1.73
N TYR A 158 -52.56 47.22 -0.66
CA TYR A 158 -54.01 47.47 -0.63
C TYR A 158 -54.81 46.99 -1.84
N HIS A 159 -55.63 45.94 -1.68
CA HIS A 159 -56.75 45.75 -2.61
C HIS A 159 -57.72 46.90 -2.44
N LEU A 160 -57.65 47.87 -3.35
CA LEU A 160 -58.63 48.93 -3.49
C LEU A 160 -59.83 48.35 -4.23
N PHE A 161 -60.96 48.29 -3.54
CA PHE A 161 -62.25 48.25 -4.20
C PHE A 161 -63.09 49.42 -3.67
N GLU A 162 -63.74 50.11 -4.59
CA GLU A 162 -64.64 51.21 -4.24
C GLU A 162 -65.98 50.65 -3.81
N VAL A 163 -66.38 50.96 -2.58
CA VAL A 163 -67.74 50.75 -2.09
C VAL A 163 -68.37 52.12 -1.92
N GLY A 164 -69.07 52.59 -2.94
CA GLY A 164 -69.54 53.98 -2.99
C GLY A 164 -68.38 54.96 -3.06
N GLU A 165 -68.30 55.93 -2.15
CA GLU A 165 -67.20 56.92 -2.04
C GLU A 165 -66.04 56.47 -1.11
N LYS A 166 -66.05 55.22 -0.62
CA LYS A 166 -65.04 54.72 0.32
C LYS A 166 -64.01 53.85 -0.39
N GLU A 167 -62.73 54.18 -0.20
CA GLU A 167 -61.60 53.30 -0.52
C GLU A 167 -61.46 52.25 0.59
N CYS A 168 -61.93 51.03 0.31
CA CYS A 168 -61.74 49.89 1.22
C CYS A 168 -60.44 49.19 0.86
N SER A 169 -59.62 48.88 1.88
CA SER A 169 -58.32 48.27 1.68
C SER A 169 -58.21 46.96 2.46
N LEU A 170 -58.19 45.82 1.75
CA LEU A 170 -57.79 44.53 2.33
C LEU A 170 -56.26 44.43 2.21
N SER A 171 -55.55 44.29 3.33
CA SER A 171 -54.16 43.81 3.30
C SER A 171 -54.21 42.29 3.37
N LEU A 172 -53.38 41.58 2.60
CA LEU A 172 -53.12 40.19 2.97
C LEU A 172 -52.30 40.18 4.27
N GLY A 173 -52.43 39.12 5.05
CA GLY A 173 -51.63 38.87 6.26
C GLY A 173 -50.14 38.70 5.95
N ASP A 174 -49.36 38.25 6.93
CA ASP A 174 -47.94 37.96 6.72
C ASP A 174 -47.79 36.85 5.66
N ASP A 175 -47.29 37.23 4.47
CA ASP A 175 -47.18 36.37 3.30
C ASP A 175 -46.34 35.11 3.55
N CYS A 176 -45.46 35.12 4.56
CA CYS A 176 -44.70 33.95 5.00
C CYS A 176 -45.60 32.87 5.64
N LEU A 177 -46.73 33.27 6.23
CA LEU A 177 -47.69 32.38 6.88
C LEU A 177 -48.42 31.50 5.86
N PHE A 178 -48.73 32.06 4.68
CA PHE A 178 -49.41 31.32 3.62
C PHE A 178 -48.55 30.18 3.09
N VAL A 179 -47.26 30.42 2.89
CA VAL A 179 -46.34 29.40 2.39
C VAL A 179 -46.31 28.20 3.33
N ASN A 180 -46.32 28.43 4.65
CA ASN A 180 -46.38 27.34 5.63
C ASN A 180 -47.70 26.56 5.55
N ALA A 181 -48.83 27.26 5.42
CA ALA A 181 -50.12 26.63 5.22
C ALA A 181 -50.20 25.85 3.89
N TYR A 182 -49.50 26.32 2.87
CA TYR A 182 -49.44 25.69 1.55
C TYR A 182 -48.58 24.42 1.53
N LEU A 183 -47.60 24.30 2.43
CA LEU A 183 -46.81 23.07 2.56
C LEU A 183 -47.70 21.87 2.93
N ASP A 184 -48.70 22.05 3.79
CA ASP A 184 -49.65 20.98 4.16
C ASP A 184 -50.41 20.46 2.92
N PHE A 185 -50.74 21.34 1.97
CA PHE A 185 -51.33 20.93 0.69
C PHE A 185 -50.34 20.14 -0.18
N LEU A 186 -49.07 20.59 -0.27
CA LEU A 186 -48.02 19.85 -0.98
C LEU A 186 -47.78 18.46 -0.35
N GLU A 187 -47.86 18.33 0.98
CA GLU A 187 -47.78 17.03 1.64
C GLU A 187 -48.93 16.10 1.23
N LEU A 188 -50.14 16.63 1.12
CA LEU A 188 -51.32 15.86 0.72
C LEU A 188 -51.19 15.38 -0.74
N LEU A 189 -50.75 16.24 -1.66
CA LEU A 189 -50.46 15.85 -3.04
C LEU A 189 -49.42 14.72 -3.09
N HIS A 190 -48.37 14.81 -2.27
CA HIS A 190 -47.36 13.76 -2.16
C HIS A 190 -47.95 12.44 -1.62
N LYS A 191 -48.67 12.49 -0.49
CA LYS A 191 -49.34 11.33 0.12
C LYS A 191 -50.32 10.65 -0.86
N ASN A 192 -50.95 11.42 -1.73
CA ASN A 192 -51.91 10.95 -2.73
C ASN A 192 -51.28 10.57 -4.08
N ASN A 193 -49.95 10.63 -4.22
CA ASN A 193 -49.21 10.35 -5.46
C ASN A 193 -49.60 11.22 -6.67
N GLU A 194 -50.01 12.47 -6.45
CA GLU A 194 -50.35 13.43 -7.51
C GLU A 194 -49.11 14.15 -8.06
N VAL A 195 -48.21 13.38 -8.69
CA VAL A 195 -46.85 13.79 -9.06
C VAL A 195 -46.79 15.07 -9.92
N ASP A 196 -47.56 15.14 -11.01
CA ASP A 196 -47.51 16.26 -11.95
C ASP A 196 -48.12 17.55 -11.35
N LEU A 197 -49.04 17.41 -10.40
CA LEU A 197 -49.65 18.54 -9.74
C LEU A 197 -48.74 19.06 -8.62
N LEU A 198 -48.22 18.15 -7.79
CA LEU A 198 -47.20 18.44 -6.77
C LEU A 198 -46.03 19.22 -7.36
N ALA A 199 -45.56 18.79 -8.52
CA ALA A 199 -44.54 19.44 -9.32
C ALA A 199 -44.82 20.92 -9.58
N ASN A 200 -45.95 21.21 -10.22
CA ASN A 200 -46.29 22.56 -10.66
C ASN A 200 -46.54 23.50 -9.46
N HIS A 201 -47.19 23.00 -8.41
CA HIS A 201 -47.44 23.76 -7.19
C HIS A 201 -46.15 24.02 -6.40
N LEU A 202 -45.26 23.03 -6.26
CA LEU A 202 -43.97 23.20 -5.59
C LEU A 202 -43.11 24.27 -6.28
N ILE A 203 -43.08 24.28 -7.62
CA ILE A 203 -42.39 25.31 -8.40
C ILE A 203 -42.94 26.69 -8.07
N ALA A 204 -44.27 26.85 -8.11
CA ALA A 204 -44.91 28.12 -7.82
C ALA A 204 -44.69 28.58 -6.37
N THR A 205 -44.70 27.67 -5.40
CA THR A 205 -44.38 27.98 -4.00
C THR A 205 -42.96 28.52 -3.87
N VAL A 206 -41.97 27.86 -4.48
CA VAL A 206 -40.57 28.31 -4.47
C VAL A 206 -40.41 29.68 -5.14
N LYS A 207 -41.07 29.92 -6.27
CA LYS A 207 -41.07 31.22 -6.97
C LYS A 207 -41.75 32.33 -6.16
N THR A 208 -42.91 32.05 -5.60
CA THR A 208 -43.66 32.98 -4.76
C THR A 208 -42.82 33.39 -3.55
N HIS A 209 -42.16 32.41 -2.93
CA HIS A 209 -41.26 32.64 -1.79
C HIS A 209 -40.05 33.48 -2.18
N TYR A 210 -39.47 33.22 -3.36
CA TYR A 210 -38.41 34.03 -3.94
C TYR A 210 -38.84 35.50 -4.09
N GLU A 211 -40.01 35.75 -4.67
CA GLU A 211 -40.49 37.12 -4.87
C GLU A 211 -40.84 37.81 -3.53
N ILE A 212 -41.46 37.13 -2.56
CA ILE A 212 -41.63 37.68 -1.19
C ILE A 212 -40.28 38.15 -0.63
N THR A 213 -39.26 37.30 -0.75
CA THR A 213 -37.93 37.58 -0.20
C THR A 213 -37.27 38.76 -0.90
N ARG A 214 -37.51 38.89 -2.20
CA ARG A 214 -37.03 39.99 -3.02
C ARG A 214 -37.66 41.33 -2.68
N TYR A 215 -38.96 41.36 -2.41
CA TYR A 215 -39.69 42.61 -2.19
C TYR A 215 -39.70 43.07 -0.72
N PHE A 216 -39.66 42.16 0.27
CA PHE A 216 -39.95 42.50 1.67
C PHE A 216 -38.77 42.36 2.67
N GLY A 217 -37.60 41.83 2.26
CA GLY A 217 -36.35 41.90 3.05
C GLY A 217 -36.23 40.95 4.26
N ASN A 218 -35.19 41.12 5.09
CA ASN A 218 -34.60 40.15 6.05
C ASN A 218 -35.48 39.14 6.80
N GLY A 219 -36.66 39.53 7.33
CA GLY A 219 -37.53 38.60 8.05
C GLY A 219 -38.00 37.43 7.17
N SER A 220 -38.12 37.67 5.87
CA SER A 220 -38.50 36.67 4.87
C SER A 220 -37.38 35.67 4.57
N LEU A 221 -36.09 36.03 4.73
CA LEU A 221 -34.95 35.15 4.41
C LEU A 221 -34.83 33.98 5.38
N GLU A 222 -35.02 34.22 6.69
CA GLU A 222 -35.04 33.14 7.68
C GLU A 222 -36.27 32.23 7.49
N SER A 223 -37.43 32.82 7.21
CA SER A 223 -38.62 32.04 6.85
C SER A 223 -38.41 31.23 5.58
N SER A 224 -37.67 31.77 4.60
CA SER A 224 -37.29 31.07 3.38
C SER A 224 -36.53 29.81 3.69
N LEU A 225 -35.43 29.93 4.44
CA LEU A 225 -34.58 28.80 4.78
C LEU A 225 -35.38 27.69 5.51
N LYS A 226 -36.27 28.07 6.43
CA LYS A 226 -37.16 27.12 7.11
C LYS A 226 -38.12 26.43 6.13
N THR A 227 -38.74 27.17 5.22
CA THR A 227 -39.58 26.59 4.16
C THR A 227 -38.79 25.62 3.29
N TYR A 228 -37.53 25.94 2.93
CA TYR A 228 -36.67 25.02 2.18
C TYR A 228 -36.31 23.76 2.96
N GLU A 229 -36.04 23.88 4.26
CA GLU A 229 -35.84 22.74 5.14
C GLU A 229 -37.09 21.86 5.18
N SER A 230 -38.27 22.48 5.29
CA SER A 230 -39.55 21.78 5.23
C SER A 230 -39.74 21.07 3.89
N ILE A 231 -39.54 21.73 2.75
CA ILE A 231 -39.60 21.11 1.41
C ILE A 231 -38.62 19.93 1.29
N ASN A 232 -37.38 20.08 1.77
CA ASN A 232 -36.37 19.01 1.74
C ASN A 232 -36.75 17.83 2.66
N SER A 233 -37.51 18.09 3.72
CA SER A 233 -38.05 17.08 4.65
C SER A 233 -39.25 16.31 4.09
N LEU A 234 -39.96 16.86 3.10
CA LEU A 234 -41.14 16.23 2.49
C LEU A 234 -40.86 14.90 1.77
N SER A 235 -39.62 14.41 1.76
CA SER A 235 -39.23 13.11 1.17
C SER A 235 -39.71 12.94 -0.27
N ILE A 236 -39.83 14.06 -0.99
CA ILE A 236 -40.29 14.08 -2.38
C ILE A 236 -39.13 13.58 -3.24
N ASP A 237 -39.30 12.40 -3.83
CA ASP A 237 -38.34 11.77 -4.75
C ASP A 237 -38.24 12.49 -6.12
N ILE A 238 -38.96 13.58 -6.31
CA ILE A 238 -39.11 14.30 -7.59
C ILE A 238 -38.79 15.77 -7.36
N ILE A 239 -37.69 16.22 -7.96
CA ILE A 239 -37.14 17.56 -7.72
C ILE A 239 -37.07 18.34 -9.03
N PHE A 240 -37.62 19.55 -9.03
CA PHE A 240 -37.53 20.53 -10.10
C PHE A 240 -36.36 21.48 -9.82
N LEU A 241 -35.36 21.46 -10.71
CA LEU A 241 -34.10 22.18 -10.52
C LEU A 241 -34.19 23.66 -10.87
N GLN A 242 -35.04 24.06 -11.82
CA GLN A 242 -35.07 25.42 -12.35
C GLN A 242 -35.43 26.51 -11.33
N PRO A 243 -36.53 26.40 -10.54
CA PRO A 243 -36.86 27.44 -9.56
C PRO A 243 -35.88 27.44 -8.39
N PHE A 244 -35.31 26.27 -8.09
CA PHE A 244 -34.32 26.10 -7.06
C PHE A 244 -32.96 26.71 -7.44
N ILE A 245 -32.58 26.61 -8.71
CA ILE A 245 -31.43 27.31 -9.31
C ILE A 245 -31.70 28.82 -9.30
N GLN A 246 -32.88 29.28 -9.71
CA GLN A 246 -33.25 30.70 -9.65
C GLN A 246 -33.15 31.27 -8.23
N TYR A 247 -33.62 30.51 -7.23
CA TYR A 247 -33.49 30.89 -5.84
C TYR A 247 -32.02 30.88 -5.36
N PHE A 248 -31.24 29.85 -5.71
CA PHE A 248 -29.81 29.77 -5.38
C PHE A 248 -28.99 30.91 -6.03
N GLN A 249 -29.28 31.25 -7.28
CA GLN A 249 -28.70 32.41 -7.98
C GLN A 249 -28.98 33.70 -7.23
N TYR A 250 -30.22 33.89 -6.79
CA TYR A 250 -30.60 35.08 -6.03
C TYR A 250 -29.91 35.17 -4.68
N ILE A 251 -29.89 34.08 -3.92
CA ILE A 251 -29.22 34.02 -2.62
C ILE A 251 -27.72 34.33 -2.73
N ASN A 252 -27.05 33.78 -3.74
CA ASN A 252 -25.65 34.13 -4.01
C ASN A 252 -25.50 35.59 -4.44
N LYS A 253 -26.40 36.11 -5.28
CA LYS A 253 -26.37 37.53 -5.69
C LYS A 253 -26.49 38.45 -4.47
N LEU A 254 -27.30 38.10 -3.47
CA LEU A 254 -27.40 38.82 -2.20
C LEU A 254 -26.11 38.74 -1.37
N GLU A 255 -25.33 37.66 -1.47
CA GLU A 255 -24.03 37.51 -0.79
C GLU A 255 -22.93 38.39 -1.41
N TYR A 256 -23.00 38.63 -2.73
CA TYR A 256 -21.96 39.36 -3.49
C TYR A 256 -22.30 40.82 -3.83
N ASP A 257 -23.55 41.28 -3.67
CA ASP A 257 -23.90 42.67 -3.93
C ASP A 257 -23.46 43.58 -2.77
N ASN A 258 -22.47 44.44 -3.04
CA ASN A 258 -21.93 45.40 -2.07
C ASN A 258 -22.84 46.61 -1.83
N ASN A 259 -23.92 46.77 -2.61
CA ASN A 259 -24.87 47.88 -2.47
C ASN A 259 -26.07 47.53 -1.56
N ILE A 260 -26.10 46.32 -0.99
CA ILE A 260 -27.12 45.92 -0.03
C ILE A 260 -26.63 46.27 1.37
N GLU A 261 -27.22 47.30 1.99
CA GLU A 261 -26.94 47.69 3.38
C GLU A 261 -27.66 46.77 4.39
N GLY A 262 -26.97 46.39 5.48
CA GLY A 262 -27.56 45.72 6.65
C GLY A 262 -27.60 44.19 6.65
N ASP A 263 -28.35 43.62 7.61
CA ASP A 263 -28.48 42.20 8.01
C ASP A 263 -28.90 41.18 6.89
N LEU A 264 -28.94 41.60 5.62
CA LEU A 264 -29.24 40.81 4.41
C LEU A 264 -28.07 39.93 3.95
N ARG A 265 -26.85 40.18 4.44
CA ARG A 265 -25.68 39.35 4.12
C ARG A 265 -25.73 38.01 4.88
N LEU A 266 -25.81 36.91 4.13
CA LEU A 266 -25.60 35.58 4.70
C LEU A 266 -24.18 35.47 5.28
N ASN A 267 -24.08 34.85 6.46
CA ASN A 267 -22.79 34.49 7.01
C ASN A 267 -22.29 33.19 6.38
N LYS A 268 -20.96 33.00 6.38
CA LYS A 268 -20.27 31.86 5.74
C LYS A 268 -20.82 30.48 6.13
N THR A 269 -21.38 30.33 7.32
CA THR A 269 -21.98 29.08 7.80
C THR A 269 -23.32 28.81 7.10
N LYS A 270 -24.18 29.81 6.99
CA LYS A 270 -25.48 29.72 6.32
C LYS A 270 -25.33 29.52 4.80
N SER A 271 -24.34 30.18 4.16
CA SER A 271 -24.03 29.96 2.74
C SER A 271 -23.62 28.51 2.48
N LYS A 272 -22.78 27.94 3.36
CA LYS A 272 -22.34 26.54 3.26
C LYS A 272 -23.48 25.54 3.43
N GLU A 273 -24.42 25.83 4.33
CA GLU A 273 -25.61 25.00 4.55
C GLU A 273 -26.54 25.00 3.33
N LEU A 274 -26.79 26.17 2.74
CA LEU A 274 -27.57 26.33 1.52
C LEU A 274 -26.94 25.57 0.33
N VAL A 275 -25.62 25.68 0.16
CA VAL A 275 -24.85 24.94 -0.84
C VAL A 275 -24.95 23.42 -0.63
N ASN A 276 -24.84 22.95 0.62
CA ASN A 276 -24.99 21.52 0.94
C ASN A 276 -26.40 21.00 0.65
N ASN A 277 -27.43 21.79 0.97
CA ASN A 277 -28.82 21.45 0.66
C ASN A 277 -29.04 21.40 -0.86
N PHE A 278 -28.45 22.33 -1.61
CA PHE A 278 -28.47 22.32 -3.07
C PHE A 278 -27.89 21.02 -3.65
N PHE A 279 -26.74 20.60 -3.12
CA PHE A 279 -26.08 19.39 -3.58
C PHE A 279 -26.79 18.11 -3.16
N SER A 280 -27.36 18.07 -1.95
CA SER A 280 -28.21 16.96 -1.50
C SER A 280 -29.38 16.73 -2.45
N LEU A 281 -30.01 17.83 -2.88
CA LEU A 281 -31.13 17.82 -3.80
C LEU A 281 -30.71 17.35 -5.20
N MET A 282 -29.66 17.94 -5.77
CA MET A 282 -29.05 17.49 -7.04
C MET A 282 -28.74 15.99 -7.03
N LYS A 283 -28.16 15.50 -5.93
CA LYS A 283 -27.84 14.08 -5.76
C LYS A 283 -29.09 13.19 -5.81
N LYS A 284 -30.15 13.55 -5.07
CA LYS A 284 -31.44 12.85 -5.12
C LYS A 284 -32.00 12.82 -6.55
N THR A 285 -31.90 13.93 -7.28
CA THR A 285 -32.33 14.03 -8.69
C THR A 285 -31.52 13.12 -9.61
N PHE A 286 -30.19 13.04 -9.45
CA PHE A 286 -29.34 12.15 -10.23
C PHE A 286 -29.61 10.67 -9.94
N ASP A 287 -29.87 10.32 -8.68
CA ASP A 287 -30.10 8.93 -8.25
C ASP A 287 -31.48 8.39 -8.69
N TYR A 288 -32.45 9.28 -9.00
CA TYR A 288 -33.81 8.92 -9.43
C TYR A 288 -33.92 8.37 -10.86
N LYS A 289 -32.85 8.41 -11.67
CA LYS A 289 -32.82 7.94 -13.09
C LYS A 289 -32.95 6.41 -13.32
N SER A 290 -33.66 5.69 -12.46
CA SER A 290 -33.92 4.25 -12.63
C SER A 290 -35.37 3.85 -12.91
N LYS A 291 -36.34 4.77 -12.98
CA LYS A 291 -37.73 4.40 -13.30
C LYS A 291 -38.41 5.34 -14.30
N LYS A 292 -38.60 4.75 -15.50
CA LYS A 292 -39.53 5.04 -16.59
C LYS A 292 -40.59 6.11 -16.27
N VAL A 293 -40.53 7.27 -16.95
CA VAL A 293 -41.64 8.03 -17.61
C VAL A 293 -41.23 9.50 -17.89
N LEU A 294 -41.61 10.01 -19.08
CA LEU A 294 -41.65 11.40 -19.60
C LEU A 294 -40.39 12.01 -20.26
N SER A 295 -40.29 11.86 -21.59
CA SER A 295 -39.21 12.39 -22.44
C SER A 295 -39.16 13.94 -22.55
N GLU A 296 -40.28 14.64 -22.39
CA GLU A 296 -40.28 16.12 -22.35
C GLU A 296 -39.84 16.66 -20.98
N PHE A 297 -40.25 15.98 -19.90
CA PHE A 297 -39.80 16.29 -18.55
C PHE A 297 -38.29 16.03 -18.39
N GLU A 298 -37.78 14.94 -18.97
CA GLU A 298 -36.35 14.66 -19.04
C GLU A 298 -35.57 15.76 -19.79
N GLN A 299 -36.07 16.25 -20.92
CA GLN A 299 -35.40 17.32 -21.69
C GLN A 299 -35.35 18.65 -20.92
N LYS A 300 -36.46 19.04 -20.29
CA LYS A 300 -36.52 20.26 -19.46
C LYS A 300 -35.63 20.13 -18.22
N LEU A 301 -35.63 18.97 -17.57
CA LEU A 301 -34.73 18.68 -16.46
C LEU A 301 -33.26 18.74 -16.90
N HIS A 302 -32.91 18.23 -18.08
CA HIS A 302 -31.56 18.34 -18.62
C HIS A 302 -31.16 19.80 -18.84
N SER A 303 -32.01 20.63 -19.45
CA SER A 303 -31.71 22.05 -19.64
C SER A 303 -31.52 22.77 -18.31
N ASP A 304 -32.34 22.46 -17.31
CA ASP A 304 -32.27 23.09 -15.99
C ASP A 304 -30.99 22.69 -15.25
N VAL A 305 -30.60 21.40 -15.29
CA VAL A 305 -29.32 20.92 -14.74
C VAL A 305 -28.16 21.68 -15.38
N ILE A 306 -28.15 21.79 -16.70
CA ILE A 306 -27.05 22.43 -17.45
C ILE A 306 -26.94 23.91 -17.05
N ILE A 307 -28.06 24.65 -17.05
CA ILE A 307 -28.12 26.05 -16.62
C ILE A 307 -27.58 26.20 -15.18
N GLY A 308 -28.01 25.33 -14.26
CA GLY A 308 -27.54 25.37 -12.87
C GLY A 308 -26.04 25.17 -12.70
N PHE A 309 -25.42 24.29 -13.50
CA PHE A 309 -23.97 24.10 -13.49
C PHE A 309 -23.22 25.29 -14.11
N ASP A 310 -23.75 25.88 -15.18
CA ASP A 310 -23.18 27.06 -15.83
C ASP A 310 -23.24 28.29 -14.92
N ASP A 311 -24.34 28.47 -14.18
CA ASP A 311 -24.48 29.57 -13.23
C ASP A 311 -23.59 29.37 -12.00
N LEU A 312 -23.49 28.14 -11.48
CA LEU A 312 -22.54 27.78 -10.41
C LEU A 312 -21.11 28.16 -10.77
N TYR A 313 -20.71 27.98 -12.04
CA TYR A 313 -19.40 28.39 -12.51
C TYR A 313 -19.18 29.90 -12.37
N SER A 314 -20.20 30.72 -12.64
CA SER A 314 -20.06 32.17 -12.61
C SER A 314 -19.95 32.77 -11.21
N ILE A 315 -20.36 32.03 -10.16
CA ILE A 315 -20.53 32.58 -8.80
C ILE A 315 -19.77 31.83 -7.68
N ALA A 316 -19.30 30.61 -7.91
CA ALA A 316 -18.68 29.81 -6.85
C ALA A 316 -17.21 30.19 -6.60
N ASP A 317 -16.83 30.31 -5.33
CA ASP A 317 -15.43 30.46 -4.94
C ASP A 317 -14.62 29.17 -5.19
N THR A 318 -13.29 29.28 -5.19
CA THR A 318 -12.38 28.15 -5.47
C THR A 318 -12.61 26.96 -4.54
N GLN A 319 -12.91 27.20 -3.26
CA GLN A 319 -13.08 26.13 -2.28
C GLN A 319 -14.40 25.37 -2.50
N THR A 320 -15.46 26.10 -2.85
CA THR A 320 -16.75 25.54 -3.20
C THR A 320 -16.61 24.71 -4.47
N MET A 321 -15.92 25.22 -5.48
CA MET A 321 -15.63 24.47 -6.71
C MET A 321 -14.86 23.17 -6.46
N LYS A 322 -13.86 23.18 -5.58
CA LYS A 322 -13.15 21.96 -5.16
C LYS A 322 -14.09 20.93 -4.54
N ASN A 323 -14.94 21.36 -3.62
CA ASN A 323 -15.91 20.47 -2.96
C ASN A 323 -16.90 19.88 -3.98
N ILE A 324 -17.33 20.65 -4.98
CA ILE A 324 -18.22 20.19 -6.05
C ILE A 324 -17.53 19.08 -6.86
N LEU A 325 -16.33 19.35 -7.35
CA LEU A 325 -15.58 18.43 -8.18
C LEU A 325 -15.30 17.11 -7.45
N GLN A 326 -14.88 17.17 -6.17
CA GLN A 326 -14.65 15.99 -5.34
C GLN A 326 -15.87 15.08 -5.20
N ASN A 327 -17.06 15.67 -5.08
CA ASN A 327 -18.30 14.92 -4.83
C ASN A 327 -18.98 14.41 -6.11
N TYR A 328 -18.84 15.12 -7.23
CA TYR A 328 -19.68 14.92 -8.41
C TYR A 328 -18.92 14.59 -9.70
N ALA A 329 -17.64 14.93 -9.83
CA ALA A 329 -16.94 14.73 -11.11
C ALA A 329 -16.95 13.26 -11.54
N LEU A 330 -16.62 12.32 -10.64
CA LEU A 330 -16.68 10.88 -10.99
C LEU A 330 -18.08 10.44 -11.41
N LYS A 331 -19.13 10.93 -10.74
CA LYS A 331 -20.52 10.61 -11.12
C LYS A 331 -20.82 11.09 -12.52
N VAL A 332 -20.45 12.33 -12.85
CA VAL A 332 -20.61 12.91 -14.18
C VAL A 332 -19.87 12.08 -15.24
N LEU A 333 -18.62 11.71 -14.97
CA LEU A 333 -17.80 10.89 -15.88
C LEU A 333 -18.34 9.46 -16.07
N ASP A 334 -19.05 8.92 -15.07
CA ASP A 334 -19.62 7.57 -15.07
C ASP A 334 -21.10 7.53 -15.46
N MET A 335 -21.73 8.66 -15.78
CA MET A 335 -23.14 8.69 -16.22
C MET A 335 -23.37 7.87 -17.49
N SER A 336 -24.49 7.16 -17.51
CA SER A 336 -24.99 6.40 -18.68
C SER A 336 -25.68 7.29 -19.71
N ASP A 337 -26.29 8.41 -19.28
CA ASP A 337 -26.96 9.36 -20.17
C ASP A 337 -25.95 10.13 -21.02
N THR A 338 -25.90 9.80 -22.31
CA THR A 338 -24.92 10.37 -23.24
C THR A 338 -25.17 11.85 -23.56
N THR A 339 -26.41 12.31 -23.52
CA THR A 339 -26.77 13.70 -23.82
C THR A 339 -26.36 14.59 -22.65
N LEU A 340 -26.79 14.25 -21.42
CA LEU A 340 -26.45 15.05 -20.24
C LEU A 340 -24.95 14.99 -19.94
N LYS A 341 -24.33 13.81 -20.10
CA LYS A 341 -22.88 13.66 -19.97
C LYS A 341 -22.12 14.58 -20.91
N ARG A 342 -22.54 14.69 -22.17
CA ARG A 342 -21.87 15.58 -23.14
C ARG A 342 -21.86 17.04 -22.69
N HIS A 343 -22.93 17.52 -22.04
CA HIS A 343 -22.98 18.90 -21.58
C HIS A 343 -22.18 19.11 -20.28
N LEU A 344 -22.23 18.16 -19.35
CA LEU A 344 -21.54 18.30 -18.05
C LEU A 344 -20.07 17.90 -18.08
N ILE A 345 -19.61 17.17 -19.09
CA ILE A 345 -18.21 16.75 -19.18
C ILE A 345 -17.28 17.94 -19.43
N ASP A 346 -17.73 18.93 -20.21
CA ASP A 346 -16.97 20.15 -20.48
C ASP A 346 -16.76 20.97 -19.19
N PHE A 347 -17.74 20.96 -18.28
CA PHE A 347 -17.60 21.55 -16.94
C PHE A 347 -16.45 20.89 -16.15
N VAL A 348 -16.35 19.55 -16.16
CA VAL A 348 -15.28 18.83 -15.45
C VAL A 348 -13.93 19.03 -16.15
N VAL A 349 -13.91 18.94 -17.49
CA VAL A 349 -12.70 19.12 -18.31
C VAL A 349 -12.14 20.54 -18.18
N GLY A 350 -13.01 21.55 -18.18
CA GLY A 350 -12.63 22.94 -17.99
C GLY A 350 -12.03 23.28 -16.62
N ARG A 351 -12.01 22.33 -15.67
CA ARG A 351 -11.41 22.49 -14.33
C ARG A 351 -10.23 21.55 -14.09
N PHE A 352 -9.61 21.07 -15.17
CA PHE A 352 -8.46 20.18 -15.12
C PHE A 352 -7.36 20.67 -14.17
N GLU A 353 -6.93 21.93 -14.29
CA GLU A 353 -5.87 22.51 -13.46
C GLU A 353 -6.25 22.52 -11.98
N LEU A 354 -7.47 22.93 -11.66
CA LEU A 354 -7.99 22.92 -10.29
C LEU A 354 -8.03 21.51 -9.70
N LEU A 355 -8.42 20.50 -10.49
CA LEU A 355 -8.39 19.09 -10.09
C LEU A 355 -6.95 18.63 -9.78
N TYR A 356 -5.99 19.04 -10.60
CA TYR A 356 -4.59 18.66 -10.43
C TYR A 356 -3.99 19.31 -9.18
N GLU A 357 -4.18 20.62 -9.00
CA GLU A 357 -3.75 21.37 -7.81
C GLU A 357 -4.36 20.81 -6.52
N ASP A 358 -5.63 20.40 -6.58
CA ASP A 358 -6.34 19.77 -5.48
C ASP A 358 -6.04 18.27 -5.31
N LYS A 359 -5.08 17.73 -6.08
CA LYS A 359 -4.59 16.34 -6.02
C LYS A 359 -5.67 15.30 -6.30
N GLN A 360 -6.67 15.66 -7.10
CA GLN A 360 -7.77 14.78 -7.53
C GLN A 360 -7.34 13.84 -8.67
N TYR A 361 -6.21 13.15 -8.47
CA TYR A 361 -5.57 12.32 -9.50
C TYR A 361 -6.48 11.19 -10.01
N ARG A 362 -7.36 10.67 -9.15
CA ARG A 362 -8.34 9.64 -9.52
C ARG A 362 -9.34 10.17 -10.57
N ILE A 363 -9.80 11.41 -10.44
CA ILE A 363 -10.73 12.03 -11.39
C ILE A 363 -10.02 12.23 -12.72
N ILE A 364 -8.80 12.79 -12.72
CA ILE A 364 -7.99 12.98 -13.92
C ILE A 364 -7.69 11.64 -14.62
N SER A 365 -7.30 10.62 -13.86
CA SER A 365 -7.11 9.27 -14.40
C SER A 365 -8.38 8.73 -15.05
N ARG A 366 -9.56 8.99 -14.49
CA ARG A 366 -10.83 8.59 -15.08
C ARG A 366 -11.12 9.36 -16.37
N MET A 367 -10.86 10.68 -16.40
CA MET A 367 -10.99 11.51 -17.61
C MET A 367 -10.12 10.97 -18.75
N TYR A 368 -8.90 10.52 -18.46
CA TYR A 368 -8.01 9.90 -19.44
C TYR A 368 -8.62 8.61 -20.02
N GLN A 369 -9.12 7.72 -19.17
CA GLN A 369 -9.69 6.43 -19.59
C GLN A 369 -10.89 6.57 -20.54
N ILE A 370 -11.66 7.66 -20.40
CA ILE A 370 -12.80 7.94 -21.27
C ILE A 370 -12.44 8.90 -22.43
N SER A 371 -11.15 9.21 -22.62
CA SER A 371 -10.62 10.00 -23.73
C SER A 371 -11.19 11.42 -23.84
N VAL A 372 -11.35 12.12 -22.71
CA VAL A 372 -11.84 13.53 -22.69
C VAL A 372 -10.81 14.56 -22.28
N ILE A 373 -9.54 14.16 -22.13
CA ILE A 373 -8.45 15.10 -21.84
C ILE A 373 -7.84 15.61 -23.15
N PRO A 374 -7.67 16.94 -23.31
CA PRO A 374 -6.85 17.49 -24.38
C PRO A 374 -5.37 17.29 -24.04
N MET A 375 -4.79 16.20 -24.57
CA MET A 375 -3.42 15.78 -24.23
C MET A 375 -2.33 16.78 -24.64
N ASP A 376 -2.61 17.68 -25.58
CA ASP A 376 -1.63 18.65 -26.10
C ASP A 376 -1.10 19.60 -25.02
N ASN A 377 -1.92 19.93 -24.01
CA ASN A 377 -1.57 20.90 -22.96
C ASN A 377 -1.35 20.28 -21.58
N TYR A 378 -1.78 19.04 -21.36
CA TYR A 378 -1.86 18.44 -20.02
C TYR A 378 -1.23 17.04 -19.92
N PHE A 379 -0.34 16.69 -20.84
CA PHE A 379 0.29 15.37 -20.87
C PHE A 379 1.04 15.06 -19.56
N PHE A 380 1.72 16.04 -18.96
CA PHE A 380 2.52 15.84 -17.74
C PHE A 380 1.62 15.56 -16.54
N GLU A 381 0.65 16.44 -16.29
CA GLU A 381 -0.32 16.34 -15.20
C GLU A 381 -1.13 15.05 -15.31
N THR A 382 -1.49 14.65 -16.53
CA THR A 382 -2.20 13.41 -16.81
C THR A 382 -1.34 12.19 -16.48
N ALA A 383 -0.10 12.14 -16.99
CA ALA A 383 0.83 11.04 -16.70
C ALA A 383 1.16 10.94 -15.20
N TYR A 384 1.34 12.08 -14.53
CA TYR A 384 1.55 12.14 -13.09
C TYR A 384 0.34 11.62 -12.32
N SER A 385 -0.87 12.02 -12.72
CA SER A 385 -2.12 11.57 -12.10
C SER A 385 -2.37 10.07 -12.30
N LEU A 386 -2.06 9.53 -13.48
CA LEU A 386 -2.13 8.10 -13.78
C LEU A 386 -1.16 7.29 -12.92
N SER A 387 0.08 7.75 -12.80
CA SER A 387 1.10 7.12 -11.93
C SER A 387 0.64 7.06 -10.47
N ASN A 388 0.12 8.17 -9.94
CA ASN A 388 -0.42 8.23 -8.58
C ASN A 388 -1.67 7.36 -8.39
N SER A 389 -2.45 7.14 -9.44
CA SER A 389 -3.65 6.31 -9.43
C SER A 389 -3.37 4.82 -9.69
N GLY A 390 -2.09 4.43 -9.84
CA GLY A 390 -1.67 3.05 -10.06
C GLY A 390 -1.52 2.61 -11.51
N TYR A 391 -1.92 3.45 -12.47
CA TYR A 391 -1.79 3.23 -13.92
C TYR A 391 -0.39 3.62 -14.41
N LYS A 392 0.62 2.97 -13.82
CA LYS A 392 2.03 3.33 -13.99
C LYS A 392 2.54 3.06 -15.41
N LYS A 393 1.98 2.08 -16.14
CA LYS A 393 2.39 1.74 -17.51
C LYS A 393 1.93 2.80 -18.51
N GLU A 394 0.67 3.21 -18.40
CA GLU A 394 0.06 4.25 -19.20
C GLU A 394 0.76 5.59 -18.97
N ALA A 395 1.12 5.89 -17.71
CA ALA A 395 1.94 7.05 -17.38
C ALA A 395 3.32 7.03 -18.09
N LYS A 396 3.99 5.88 -18.11
CA LYS A 396 5.27 5.71 -18.85
C LYS A 396 5.08 5.99 -20.33
N GLU A 397 4.05 5.43 -20.97
CA GLU A 397 3.81 5.61 -22.40
C GLU A 397 3.61 7.09 -22.76
N ILE A 398 2.87 7.83 -21.93
CA ILE A 398 2.68 9.29 -22.11
C ILE A 398 4.00 10.04 -21.94
N TYR A 399 4.81 9.72 -20.93
CA TYR A 399 6.11 10.35 -20.75
C TYR A 399 7.09 10.05 -21.89
N GLU A 400 7.13 8.82 -22.39
CA GLU A 400 7.98 8.43 -23.52
C GLU A 400 7.54 9.12 -24.81
N LYS A 401 6.21 9.22 -25.04
CA LYS A 401 5.67 9.99 -26.16
C LYS A 401 5.99 11.48 -26.04
N ALA A 402 5.85 12.07 -24.85
CA ALA A 402 6.19 13.47 -24.62
C ALA A 402 7.66 13.78 -24.97
N ILE A 403 8.58 12.90 -24.58
CA ILE A 403 10.00 13.01 -24.97
C ILE A 403 10.16 12.91 -26.49
N ALA A 404 9.48 11.96 -27.14
CA ALA A 404 9.55 11.80 -28.60
C ALA A 404 9.02 13.03 -29.36
N ASP A 405 8.01 13.71 -28.80
CA ASP A 405 7.41 14.94 -29.32
C ASP A 405 8.25 16.20 -28.97
N GLY A 406 9.41 16.03 -28.32
CA GLY A 406 10.36 17.11 -27.99
C GLY A 406 10.13 17.79 -26.64
N ASN A 407 9.14 17.33 -25.85
CA ASN A 407 8.86 17.86 -24.52
C ASN A 407 9.74 17.18 -23.47
N GLU A 408 11.01 17.57 -23.42
CA GLU A 408 11.97 17.08 -22.43
C GLU A 408 12.01 17.95 -21.16
N SER A 409 11.91 17.32 -19.98
CA SER A 409 12.08 18.02 -18.70
C SER A 409 12.68 17.13 -17.61
N GLY A 410 13.32 17.75 -16.61
CA GLY A 410 13.89 17.03 -15.48
C GLY A 410 12.85 16.20 -14.72
N ALA A 411 11.62 16.73 -14.59
CA ALA A 411 10.52 16.04 -13.92
C ALA A 411 10.06 14.77 -14.68
N ILE A 412 10.01 14.82 -16.02
CA ILE A 412 9.65 13.67 -16.85
C ILE A 412 10.68 12.55 -16.70
N TYR A 413 11.97 12.89 -16.84
CA TYR A 413 13.05 11.93 -16.66
C TYR A 413 13.09 11.35 -15.24
N ASN A 414 12.81 12.15 -14.21
CA ASN A 414 12.70 11.68 -12.84
C ASN A 414 11.56 10.67 -12.67
N ASN A 415 10.36 10.97 -13.19
CA ASN A 415 9.20 10.11 -13.06
C ASN A 415 9.36 8.80 -13.85
N LEU A 416 9.97 8.84 -15.04
CA LEU A 416 10.38 7.63 -15.76
C LEU A 416 11.42 6.83 -14.97
N GLY A 417 12.42 7.50 -14.36
CA GLY A 417 13.41 6.85 -13.51
C GLY A 417 12.76 6.09 -12.35
N VAL A 418 11.76 6.70 -11.71
CA VAL A 418 10.97 6.06 -10.64
C VAL A 418 10.24 4.81 -11.18
N TYR A 419 9.64 4.91 -12.36
CA TYR A 419 8.99 3.76 -13.01
C TYR A 419 9.98 2.61 -13.26
N TYR A 420 11.14 2.87 -13.88
CA TYR A 420 12.13 1.84 -14.17
C TYR A 420 12.70 1.21 -12.89
N ARG A 421 12.92 2.00 -11.84
CA ARG A 421 13.39 1.51 -10.53
C ARG A 421 12.36 0.64 -9.83
N GLU A 422 11.10 1.09 -9.77
CA GLU A 422 10.09 0.49 -8.90
C GLU A 422 9.27 -0.60 -9.59
N VAL A 423 8.97 -0.43 -10.87
CA VAL A 423 8.09 -1.32 -11.64
C VAL A 423 8.90 -2.33 -12.44
N GLU A 424 9.82 -1.86 -13.29
CA GLU A 424 10.64 -2.76 -14.13
C GLU A 424 11.85 -3.35 -13.40
N LYS A 425 12.18 -2.85 -12.20
CA LYS A 425 13.37 -3.25 -11.42
C LYS A 425 14.68 -3.12 -12.21
N ASN A 426 14.73 -2.19 -13.15
CA ASN A 426 15.90 -1.90 -13.98
C ASN A 426 16.63 -0.68 -13.40
N LEU A 427 17.56 -0.95 -12.48
CA LEU A 427 18.25 0.08 -11.71
C LEU A 427 19.21 0.90 -12.58
N GLU A 428 19.84 0.28 -13.58
CA GLU A 428 20.76 0.92 -14.52
C GLU A 428 20.02 1.95 -15.38
N LYS A 429 18.88 1.58 -15.95
CA LYS A 429 18.07 2.51 -16.75
C LYS A 429 17.49 3.63 -15.90
N ALA A 430 17.08 3.34 -14.67
CA ALA A 430 16.64 4.37 -13.73
C ALA A 430 17.76 5.37 -13.44
N LEU A 431 19.00 4.90 -13.20
CA LEU A 431 20.17 5.73 -12.98
C LEU A 431 20.45 6.66 -14.16
N ASP A 432 20.41 6.15 -15.39
CA ASP A 432 20.61 6.95 -16.60
C ASP A 432 19.56 8.05 -16.75
N LEU A 433 18.29 7.74 -16.44
CA LEU A 433 17.20 8.71 -16.47
C LEU A 433 17.36 9.77 -15.38
N TYR A 434 17.72 9.39 -14.15
CA TYR A 434 18.01 10.36 -13.09
C TYR A 434 19.21 11.26 -13.42
N LYS A 435 20.25 10.73 -14.07
CA LYS A 435 21.37 11.54 -14.58
C LYS A 435 20.93 12.53 -15.65
N LYS A 436 20.05 12.13 -16.58
CA LYS A 436 19.44 13.05 -17.55
C LYS A 436 18.60 14.13 -16.86
N ALA A 437 17.79 13.74 -15.87
CA ALA A 437 16.99 14.67 -15.07
C ALA A 437 17.87 15.73 -14.37
N LEU A 438 18.97 15.28 -13.74
CA LEU A 438 19.91 16.15 -13.02
C LEU A 438 20.69 17.08 -13.96
N LYS A 439 20.97 16.66 -15.20
CA LYS A 439 21.58 17.55 -16.21
C LYS A 439 20.67 18.73 -16.57
N LEU A 440 19.35 18.51 -16.58
CA LEU A 440 18.38 19.58 -16.88
C LEU A 440 18.10 20.47 -15.68
N ASN A 441 18.09 19.90 -14.46
CA ASN A 441 17.95 20.65 -13.23
C ASN A 441 18.94 20.15 -12.15
N PRO A 442 20.15 20.74 -12.07
CA PRO A 442 21.21 20.27 -11.17
C PRO A 442 20.89 20.36 -9.68
N GLU A 443 19.95 21.21 -9.27
CA GLU A 443 19.62 21.45 -7.86
C GLU A 443 18.34 20.71 -7.41
N ASP A 444 17.76 19.87 -8.25
CA ASP A 444 16.55 19.11 -7.91
C ASP A 444 16.81 18.07 -6.82
N LYS A 445 16.43 18.42 -5.59
CA LYS A 445 16.57 17.56 -4.40
C LYS A 445 15.87 16.21 -4.55
N THR A 446 14.74 16.17 -5.25
CA THR A 446 13.98 14.92 -5.47
C THR A 446 14.79 13.98 -6.35
N VAL A 447 15.35 14.50 -7.44
CA VAL A 447 16.22 13.73 -8.36
C VAL A 447 17.49 13.28 -7.65
N ILE A 448 18.15 14.15 -6.90
CA ILE A 448 19.38 13.81 -6.14
C ILE A 448 19.12 12.67 -5.16
N ASN A 449 18.01 12.74 -4.41
CA ASN A 449 17.65 11.68 -3.45
C ASN A 449 17.33 10.36 -4.16
N ASN A 450 16.59 10.41 -5.27
CA ASN A 450 16.28 9.25 -6.08
C ASN A 450 17.52 8.60 -6.69
N LEU A 451 18.46 9.41 -7.19
CA LEU A 451 19.74 8.95 -7.72
C LEU A 451 20.56 8.24 -6.63
N LYS A 452 20.79 8.90 -5.49
CA LYS A 452 21.53 8.32 -4.35
C LYS A 452 20.93 7.02 -3.85
N SER A 453 19.60 6.97 -3.74
CA SER A 453 18.89 5.75 -3.33
C SER A 453 19.07 4.62 -4.35
N THR A 454 19.14 4.95 -5.64
CA THR A 454 19.32 3.96 -6.71
C THR A 454 20.77 3.47 -6.77
N GLU A 455 21.75 4.37 -6.63
CA GLU A 455 23.17 4.02 -6.52
C GLU A 455 23.43 3.09 -5.33
N LYS A 456 22.81 3.38 -4.18
CA LYS A 456 22.88 2.51 -3.01
C LYS A 456 22.25 1.14 -3.30
N ALA A 457 21.08 1.09 -3.93
CA ALA A 457 20.43 -0.19 -4.27
C ALA A 457 21.28 -1.04 -5.22
N ILE A 458 21.96 -0.43 -6.19
CA ILE A 458 22.90 -1.13 -7.08
C ILE A 458 24.08 -1.68 -6.28
N LEU A 459 24.66 -0.89 -5.37
CA LEU A 459 25.74 -1.35 -4.51
C LEU A 459 25.30 -2.50 -3.59
N ASP A 460 24.14 -2.37 -2.96
CA ASP A 460 23.56 -3.39 -2.08
C ASP A 460 23.30 -4.70 -2.85
N GLU A 461 22.81 -4.63 -4.10
CA GLU A 461 22.58 -5.82 -4.95
C GLU A 461 23.90 -6.43 -5.44
N ALA A 462 24.93 -5.63 -5.70
CA ALA A 462 26.27 -6.10 -6.04
C ALA A 462 26.97 -6.77 -4.85
N GLU A 463 26.74 -6.31 -3.61
CA GLU A 463 27.30 -6.90 -2.39
C GLU A 463 26.48 -8.10 -1.88
N LYS A 464 25.23 -8.25 -2.33
CA LYS A 464 24.31 -9.31 -1.89
C LYS A 464 24.90 -10.72 -2.01
N PRO A 465 25.54 -11.15 -3.12
CA PRO A 465 26.17 -12.46 -3.20
C PRO A 465 27.23 -12.70 -2.10
N LYS A 466 28.03 -11.67 -1.79
CA LYS A 466 29.03 -11.75 -0.72
C LYS A 466 28.36 -11.84 0.65
N ARG A 467 27.34 -11.00 0.91
CA ARG A 467 26.58 -10.99 2.17
C ARG A 467 25.90 -12.33 2.46
N ILE A 468 25.22 -12.92 1.47
CA ILE A 468 24.54 -14.22 1.64
C ILE A 468 25.56 -15.35 1.83
N THR A 469 26.69 -15.31 1.14
CA THR A 469 27.79 -16.26 1.33
C THR A 469 28.35 -16.16 2.76
N GLU A 470 28.59 -14.94 3.25
CA GLU A 470 29.04 -14.73 4.63
C GLU A 470 27.99 -15.18 5.66
N ASN A 471 26.71 -14.89 5.45
CA ASN A 471 25.62 -15.39 6.30
C ASN A 471 25.60 -16.92 6.33
N TYR A 472 25.76 -17.58 5.18
CA TYR A 472 25.85 -19.04 5.10
C TYR A 472 26.98 -19.56 5.99
N PHE A 473 28.20 -19.00 5.91
CA PHE A 473 29.31 -19.50 6.70
C PHE A 473 29.26 -19.12 8.19
N LYS A 474 28.92 -17.87 8.50
CA LYS A 474 29.05 -17.30 9.85
C LYS A 474 27.79 -17.48 10.71
N LYS A 475 26.60 -17.51 10.12
CA LYS A 475 25.32 -17.49 10.85
C LYS A 475 24.54 -18.80 10.79
N THR A 476 24.86 -19.70 9.87
CA THR A 476 24.19 -21.01 9.82
C THR A 476 24.84 -22.04 10.73
N LYS A 477 24.04 -22.99 11.22
CA LYS A 477 24.47 -24.12 12.04
C LYS A 477 24.33 -25.41 11.24
N ASN A 478 24.82 -26.53 11.78
CA ASN A 478 24.82 -27.80 11.05
C ASN A 478 23.42 -28.24 10.61
N TRP A 479 22.39 -28.07 11.44
CA TRP A 479 21.01 -28.40 11.08
C TRP A 479 20.42 -27.45 10.03
N HIS A 480 20.85 -26.18 9.98
CA HIS A 480 20.48 -25.26 8.88
C HIS A 480 21.09 -25.74 7.56
N LYS A 481 22.36 -26.16 7.56
CA LYS A 481 23.03 -26.72 6.37
C LYS A 481 22.40 -28.04 5.94
N GLN A 482 21.97 -28.89 6.87
CA GLN A 482 21.22 -30.11 6.57
C GLN A 482 19.90 -29.83 5.86
N ILE A 483 19.18 -28.78 6.26
CA ILE A 483 17.97 -28.34 5.54
C ILE A 483 18.33 -27.91 4.12
N LEU A 484 19.32 -27.04 3.93
CA LEU A 484 19.76 -26.59 2.60
C LEU A 484 20.19 -27.77 1.71
N PHE A 485 20.98 -28.70 2.24
CA PHE A 485 21.39 -29.90 1.50
C PHE A 485 20.22 -30.81 1.16
N SER A 486 19.22 -30.93 2.04
CA SER A 486 18.02 -31.72 1.76
C SER A 486 17.17 -31.08 0.67
N ILE A 487 17.00 -29.75 0.71
CA ILE A 487 16.32 -28.99 -0.34
C ILE A 487 17.03 -29.19 -1.69
N TYR A 488 18.35 -29.01 -1.75
CA TYR A 488 19.12 -29.20 -2.98
C TYR A 488 18.99 -30.63 -3.54
N ARG A 489 19.01 -31.66 -2.68
CA ARG A 489 18.89 -33.07 -3.09
C ARG A 489 17.52 -33.42 -3.67
N LEU A 490 16.46 -32.77 -3.21
CA LEU A 490 15.10 -32.99 -3.69
C LEU A 490 14.84 -32.27 -5.02
N GLY A 491 15.72 -31.34 -5.41
CA GLY A 491 15.62 -30.60 -6.66
C GLY A 491 14.37 -29.73 -6.72
N GLU A 492 13.80 -29.58 -7.92
CA GLU A 492 12.59 -28.79 -8.15
C GLU A 492 11.29 -29.47 -7.71
N GLN A 493 11.34 -30.59 -6.99
CA GLN A 493 10.12 -31.24 -6.49
C GLN A 493 9.44 -30.35 -5.43
N GLU A 494 8.12 -30.25 -5.46
CA GLU A 494 7.37 -29.60 -4.39
C GLU A 494 7.54 -30.39 -3.09
N VAL A 495 8.32 -29.84 -2.16
CA VAL A 495 8.59 -30.49 -0.88
C VAL A 495 7.74 -29.89 0.22
N GLY A 496 6.82 -30.68 0.77
CA GLY A 496 6.07 -30.33 1.96
C GLY A 496 6.94 -30.29 3.22
N ILE A 497 6.54 -29.50 4.22
CA ILE A 497 7.22 -29.38 5.52
C ILE A 497 7.41 -30.76 6.16
N GLU A 498 6.45 -31.67 6.02
CA GLU A 498 6.51 -33.03 6.59
C GLU A 498 7.68 -33.85 6.04
N VAL A 499 7.89 -33.84 4.72
CA VAL A 499 8.98 -34.57 4.06
C VAL A 499 10.35 -34.02 4.50
N LEU A 500 10.49 -32.70 4.60
CA LEU A 500 11.70 -32.07 5.13
C LEU A 500 11.89 -32.38 6.62
N SER A 501 10.81 -32.48 7.39
CA SER A 501 10.84 -32.83 8.81
C SER A 501 11.49 -34.19 9.01
N ASP A 502 11.06 -35.16 8.22
CA ASP A 502 11.56 -36.54 8.26
C ASP A 502 13.02 -36.63 7.80
N LEU A 503 13.35 -36.01 6.66
CA LEU A 503 14.71 -36.03 6.10
C LEU A 503 15.73 -35.33 6.99
N THR A 504 15.33 -34.25 7.67
CA THR A 504 16.21 -33.48 8.56
C THR A 504 16.14 -33.93 10.02
N ARG A 505 15.23 -34.86 10.35
CA ARG A 505 14.93 -35.32 11.72
C ARG A 505 14.60 -34.19 12.69
N GLN A 506 13.90 -33.18 12.19
CA GLN A 506 13.43 -32.05 12.99
C GLN A 506 11.92 -32.19 13.20
N SER A 507 11.39 -31.68 14.31
CA SER A 507 9.93 -31.54 14.46
C SER A 507 9.43 -30.43 13.54
N SER A 508 8.19 -30.55 13.05
CA SER A 508 7.60 -29.59 12.10
C SER A 508 7.66 -28.15 12.62
N THR A 509 7.47 -27.96 13.93
CA THR A 509 7.58 -26.66 14.61
C THR A 509 9.00 -26.09 14.59
N THR A 510 10.02 -26.94 14.77
CA THR A 510 11.43 -26.53 14.77
C THR A 510 11.91 -26.25 13.36
N LEU A 511 11.51 -27.09 12.41
CA LEU A 511 11.82 -26.91 11.00
C LEU A 511 11.26 -25.58 10.49
N LYS A 512 10.01 -25.24 10.82
CA LYS A 512 9.40 -23.97 10.44
C LYS A 512 10.22 -22.77 10.95
N LYS A 513 10.62 -22.77 12.23
CA LYS A 513 11.48 -21.71 12.80
C LYS A 513 12.82 -21.60 12.06
N ASN A 514 13.43 -22.73 11.71
CA ASN A 514 14.71 -22.75 11.00
C ASN A 514 14.56 -22.30 9.54
N LEU A 515 13.44 -22.61 8.88
CA LEU A 515 13.10 -22.11 7.55
C LEU A 515 12.88 -20.59 7.58
N ASP A 516 12.11 -20.08 8.54
CA ASP A 516 11.91 -18.63 8.73
C ASP A 516 13.26 -17.92 8.98
N TYR A 517 14.14 -18.53 9.76
CA TYR A 517 15.48 -18.01 9.99
C TYR A 517 16.35 -18.01 8.73
N LEU A 518 16.31 -19.08 7.92
CA LEU A 518 17.03 -19.14 6.64
C LEU A 518 16.49 -18.11 5.63
N VAL A 519 15.18 -17.84 5.63
CA VAL A 519 14.56 -16.75 4.87
C VAL A 519 15.08 -15.39 5.36
N SER A 520 15.19 -15.18 6.68
CA SER A 520 15.72 -13.93 7.25
C SER A 520 17.18 -13.63 6.89
N LEU A 521 17.92 -14.65 6.43
CA LEU A 521 19.31 -14.55 6.00
C LEU A 521 19.48 -14.38 4.48
N ASP A 522 18.38 -14.30 3.73
CA ASP A 522 18.33 -14.30 2.25
C ASP A 522 18.93 -15.57 1.62
N LEU A 523 18.97 -16.70 2.34
CA LEU A 523 19.55 -17.96 1.84
C LEU A 523 18.54 -18.77 1.02
N ILE A 524 17.26 -18.68 1.38
CA ILE A 524 16.13 -19.33 0.71
C ILE A 524 14.95 -18.37 0.63
N THR A 525 14.00 -18.66 -0.25
CA THR A 525 12.69 -18.02 -0.35
C THR A 525 11.61 -19.10 -0.35
N ILE A 526 10.45 -18.79 0.21
CA ILE A 526 9.31 -19.72 0.28
C ILE A 526 8.14 -19.03 -0.40
N ASP A 527 7.69 -19.57 -1.53
CA ASP A 527 6.55 -19.07 -2.31
C ASP A 527 5.49 -20.18 -2.49
N LYS A 528 4.44 -19.90 -3.27
CA LYS A 528 3.37 -20.87 -3.55
C LYS A 528 3.85 -22.13 -4.29
N ASN A 529 5.01 -22.06 -4.93
CA ASN A 529 5.62 -23.12 -5.74
C ASN A 529 6.71 -23.86 -4.95
N GLY A 530 6.80 -23.65 -3.63
CA GLY A 530 7.73 -24.35 -2.74
C GLY A 530 8.91 -23.51 -2.25
N ILE A 531 10.00 -24.18 -1.89
CA ILE A 531 11.20 -23.55 -1.30
C ILE A 531 12.27 -23.42 -2.38
N LYS A 532 12.71 -22.18 -2.66
CA LYS A 532 13.78 -21.89 -3.64
C LYS A 532 15.03 -21.39 -2.93
N MET A 533 16.18 -21.89 -3.34
CA MET A 533 17.47 -21.47 -2.80
C MET A 533 18.02 -20.27 -3.57
N ALA A 534 18.75 -19.37 -2.90
CA ALA A 534 19.45 -18.31 -3.60
C ALA A 534 20.54 -18.91 -4.51
N PRO A 535 20.71 -18.46 -5.77
CA PRO A 535 21.62 -19.09 -6.75
C PRO A 535 23.06 -19.24 -6.26
N THR A 536 23.56 -18.25 -5.50
CA THR A 536 24.90 -18.31 -4.90
C THR A 536 25.02 -19.44 -3.88
N ILE A 537 23.98 -19.67 -3.09
CA ILE A 537 23.93 -20.73 -2.08
C ILE A 537 23.70 -22.08 -2.74
N GLU A 538 22.84 -22.14 -3.76
CA GLU A 538 22.60 -23.34 -4.55
C GLU A 538 23.89 -23.83 -5.21
N LYS A 539 24.66 -22.93 -5.85
CA LYS A 539 25.98 -23.24 -6.39
C LYS A 539 26.93 -23.74 -5.29
N LEU A 540 27.00 -23.04 -4.16
CA LEU A 540 27.89 -23.38 -3.05
C LEU A 540 27.55 -24.75 -2.42
N VAL A 541 26.25 -25.04 -2.26
CA VAL A 541 25.74 -26.32 -1.77
C VAL A 541 26.00 -27.42 -2.81
N GLY A 542 25.78 -27.12 -4.09
CA GLY A 542 26.06 -28.00 -5.22
C GLY A 542 27.53 -28.38 -5.30
N ASP A 543 28.44 -27.42 -5.19
CA ASP A 543 29.89 -27.65 -5.14
C ASP A 543 30.30 -28.53 -3.94
N TYR A 544 29.53 -28.51 -2.84
CA TYR A 544 29.73 -29.39 -1.68
C TYR A 544 29.17 -30.80 -1.86
N ILE A 545 28.07 -30.94 -2.62
CA ILE A 545 27.33 -32.19 -2.80
C ILE A 545 27.83 -32.99 -4.02
N ASN A 546 28.11 -32.32 -5.15
CA ASN A 546 28.40 -32.94 -6.45
C ASN A 546 29.85 -33.43 -6.73
N PRO A 547 30.88 -33.26 -5.88
CA PRO A 547 32.16 -33.95 -6.14
C PRO A 547 32.18 -35.44 -5.78
N LYS A 548 31.17 -35.97 -5.07
CA LYS A 548 31.15 -37.36 -4.55
C LYS A 548 29.94 -38.21 -4.95
N LEU A 549 28.80 -37.60 -5.30
CA LEU A 549 27.62 -38.33 -5.78
C LEU A 549 27.90 -39.16 -7.04
N GLU A 550 28.90 -38.76 -7.83
CA GLU A 550 29.37 -39.47 -9.04
C GLU A 550 30.06 -40.82 -8.73
N ARG A 551 30.58 -41.04 -7.51
CA ARG A 551 31.34 -42.26 -7.16
C ARG A 551 30.57 -43.28 -6.31
N GLU A 552 29.47 -42.91 -5.66
CA GLU A 552 28.74 -43.80 -4.73
C GLU A 552 27.52 -44.53 -5.34
N ILE A 553 26.87 -44.01 -6.39
CA ILE A 553 25.60 -44.60 -6.87
C ILE A 553 25.78 -45.64 -7.99
N LEU A 554 26.87 -45.63 -8.77
CA LEU A 554 26.96 -46.41 -10.03
C LEU A 554 27.54 -47.82 -9.93
N LYS A 555 27.89 -48.31 -8.74
CA LYS A 555 28.10 -49.75 -8.52
C LYS A 555 27.54 -50.12 -7.17
N ILE A 556 26.26 -50.45 -7.08
CA ILE A 556 25.76 -51.80 -6.77
C ILE A 556 24.26 -51.92 -7.08
N ASP A 557 23.94 -53.03 -7.73
CA ASP A 557 22.66 -53.76 -7.80
C ASP A 557 21.67 -53.54 -6.63
N LYS A 558 20.37 -53.68 -6.91
CA LYS A 558 19.24 -53.41 -5.98
C LYS A 558 19.21 -54.24 -4.68
N THR A 559 20.24 -55.04 -4.40
CA THR A 559 20.32 -55.98 -3.28
C THR A 559 21.54 -55.80 -2.37
N ARG A 560 22.48 -54.87 -2.63
CA ARG A 560 23.58 -54.59 -1.67
C ARG A 560 23.79 -53.10 -1.42
N PHE A 561 23.79 -52.74 -0.14
CA PHE A 561 24.03 -51.38 0.35
C PHE A 561 25.40 -51.33 1.00
N PHE A 562 26.37 -50.67 0.35
CA PHE A 562 27.65 -50.38 0.98
C PHE A 562 28.11 -48.96 0.63
N ARG A 563 29.04 -48.43 1.44
CA ARG A 563 29.67 -47.12 1.25
C ARG A 563 31.17 -47.27 1.02
N PRO A 564 31.81 -46.46 0.16
CA PRO A 564 33.25 -46.32 0.09
C PRO A 564 33.83 -45.90 1.44
N ILE A 565 35.02 -46.43 1.72
CA ILE A 565 35.78 -46.18 2.95
C ILE A 565 36.45 -44.80 2.93
N PHE A 566 36.79 -44.31 1.73
CA PHE A 566 37.38 -42.99 1.50
C PHE A 566 36.35 -42.06 0.90
N TYR A 567 36.28 -40.84 1.42
CA TYR A 567 35.33 -39.86 0.94
C TYR A 567 36.03 -38.86 0.00
N HIS A 568 37.29 -38.48 0.22
CA HIS A 568 38.00 -37.50 -0.61
C HIS A 568 39.13 -38.12 -1.44
N GLU A 569 39.37 -37.61 -2.66
CA GLU A 569 40.46 -38.10 -3.52
C GLU A 569 41.85 -37.92 -2.89
N SER A 570 41.98 -36.89 -2.04
CA SER A 570 43.18 -36.68 -1.22
C SER A 570 43.43 -37.81 -0.23
N GLU A 571 42.38 -38.40 0.36
CA GLU A 571 42.51 -39.55 1.29
C GLU A 571 42.91 -40.82 0.53
N ILE A 572 42.35 -41.02 -0.67
CA ILE A 572 42.72 -42.14 -1.55
C ILE A 572 44.19 -42.03 -1.96
N SER A 573 44.63 -40.83 -2.32
CA SER A 573 46.01 -40.56 -2.72
C SER A 573 46.98 -40.79 -1.57
N LEU A 574 46.62 -40.34 -0.35
CA LEU A 574 47.40 -40.62 0.85
C LEU A 574 47.44 -42.12 1.17
N TYR A 575 46.30 -42.81 1.10
CA TYR A 575 46.25 -44.25 1.33
C TYR A 575 47.16 -45.03 0.37
N ARG A 576 47.17 -44.67 -0.92
CA ARG A 576 48.08 -45.26 -1.91
C ARG A 576 49.55 -45.00 -1.57
N ALA A 577 49.88 -43.76 -1.19
CA ALA A 577 51.23 -43.41 -0.76
C ALA A 577 51.66 -44.22 0.47
N LEU A 578 50.78 -44.39 1.46
CA LEU A 578 51.05 -45.19 2.65
C LEU A 578 51.23 -46.68 2.32
N ILE A 579 50.42 -47.26 1.43
CA ILE A 579 50.61 -48.66 0.98
C ILE A 579 51.99 -48.88 0.37
N GLU A 580 52.46 -47.95 -0.46
CA GLU A 580 53.78 -48.08 -1.09
C GLU A 580 54.95 -47.92 -0.10
N LEU A 581 54.78 -47.04 0.89
CA LEU A 581 55.81 -46.77 1.90
C LEU A 581 55.86 -47.84 3.00
N PHE A 582 54.72 -48.43 3.38
CA PHE A 582 54.57 -49.43 4.44
C PHE A 582 53.99 -50.77 3.92
N PRO A 583 54.59 -51.45 2.93
CA PRO A 583 53.96 -52.61 2.27
C PRO A 583 53.93 -53.88 3.14
N GLN A 584 54.67 -53.92 4.25
CA GLN A 584 54.67 -55.03 5.22
C GLN A 584 53.76 -54.77 6.42
N HIS A 585 52.85 -53.79 6.31
CA HIS A 585 51.95 -53.39 7.39
C HIS A 585 50.49 -53.41 6.90
N PHE A 586 49.55 -53.60 7.83
CA PHE A 586 48.16 -53.26 7.55
C PHE A 586 47.95 -51.77 7.73
N ILE A 587 47.17 -51.18 6.82
CA ILE A 587 46.85 -49.75 6.85
C ILE A 587 45.34 -49.64 6.95
N PHE A 588 44.88 -49.19 8.11
CA PHE A 588 43.46 -49.03 8.39
C PHE A 588 43.08 -47.55 8.38
N PRO A 589 42.16 -47.15 7.50
CA PRO A 589 41.64 -45.80 7.48
C PRO A 589 40.52 -45.59 8.50
N ASN A 590 40.33 -44.35 8.95
CA ASN A 590 39.20 -43.91 9.78
C ASN A 590 39.01 -44.75 11.06
N MET A 591 40.10 -45.09 11.76
CA MET A 591 40.01 -45.89 12.99
C MET A 591 39.54 -45.06 14.18
N SER A 592 38.64 -45.63 14.99
CA SER A 592 38.21 -45.02 16.26
C SER A 592 39.33 -45.15 17.30
N LEU A 593 39.57 -44.09 18.07
CA LEU A 593 40.65 -44.09 19.07
C LEU A 593 40.45 -45.17 20.14
N LYS A 594 39.20 -45.47 20.51
CA LYS A 594 38.85 -46.55 21.44
C LYS A 594 39.19 -47.96 20.95
N THR A 595 39.44 -48.12 19.64
CA THR A 595 39.86 -49.39 19.02
C THR A 595 41.38 -49.52 19.02
N ILE A 596 42.09 -48.40 19.11
CA ILE A 596 43.56 -48.35 19.08
C ILE A 596 44.12 -48.53 20.49
N PHE A 597 43.48 -47.91 21.49
CA PHE A 597 43.99 -47.89 22.85
C PHE A 597 43.16 -48.73 23.83
N ASP A 598 43.83 -49.28 24.84
CA ASP A 598 43.21 -49.96 25.99
C ASP A 598 42.56 -48.93 26.92
N ILE A 599 41.22 -48.87 26.88
CA ILE A 599 40.42 -47.87 27.60
C ILE A 599 40.54 -48.08 29.12
N GLU A 600 40.62 -49.32 29.59
CA GLU A 600 40.68 -49.61 31.02
C GLU A 600 41.97 -49.06 31.62
N LYS A 601 43.10 -49.25 30.93
CA LYS A 601 44.40 -48.73 31.37
C LYS A 601 44.52 -47.22 31.22
N LEU A 602 43.97 -46.64 30.15
CA LEU A 602 44.03 -45.19 29.94
C LEU A 602 43.09 -44.40 30.84
N ARG A 603 42.00 -45.01 31.33
CA ARG A 603 41.06 -44.35 32.24
C ARG A 603 41.71 -43.88 33.54
N ASP A 604 42.75 -44.57 33.99
CA ASP A 604 43.48 -44.21 35.22
C ASP A 604 44.43 -43.01 35.03
N VAL A 605 44.71 -42.63 33.77
CA VAL A 605 45.68 -41.57 33.41
C VAL A 605 45.01 -40.37 32.73
N LEU A 606 43.87 -40.56 32.07
CA LEU A 606 43.12 -39.51 31.37
C LEU A 606 42.00 -38.92 32.23
N ASP A 607 41.79 -37.61 32.15
CA ASP A 607 40.62 -36.97 32.75
C ASP A 607 39.31 -37.28 31.97
N GLY A 608 38.17 -36.92 32.55
CA GLY A 608 36.86 -37.21 31.97
C GLY A 608 36.59 -36.53 30.61
N GLU A 609 37.22 -35.40 30.33
CA GLU A 609 37.07 -34.67 29.07
C GLU A 609 37.82 -35.37 27.93
N HIS A 610 39.07 -35.76 28.18
CA HIS A 610 39.89 -36.53 27.24
C HIS A 610 39.30 -37.93 27.01
N LEU A 611 38.79 -38.58 28.06
CA LEU A 611 38.14 -39.88 27.94
C LEU A 611 36.89 -39.81 27.06
N THR A 612 36.05 -38.78 27.23
CA THR A 612 34.87 -38.57 26.38
C THR A 612 35.27 -38.34 24.92
N TYR A 613 36.31 -37.55 24.68
CA TYR A 613 36.83 -37.31 23.34
C TYR A 613 37.39 -38.59 22.69
N LEU A 614 38.09 -39.44 23.44
CA LEU A 614 38.60 -40.74 22.99
C LEU A 614 37.48 -41.65 22.45
N PHE A 615 36.30 -41.64 23.07
CA PHE A 615 35.15 -42.44 22.61
C PHE A 615 34.54 -41.95 21.28
N MET A 616 34.66 -40.66 20.98
CA MET A 616 33.99 -40.01 19.85
C MET A 616 34.92 -39.78 18.65
N ALA A 617 36.22 -39.66 18.91
CA ALA A 617 37.20 -39.29 17.91
C ALA A 617 37.68 -40.47 17.07
N HIS A 618 38.15 -40.14 15.86
CA HIS A 618 38.79 -41.05 14.92
C HIS A 618 40.10 -40.43 14.44
N VAL A 619 41.01 -41.26 13.94
CA VAL A 619 42.25 -40.87 13.26
C VAL A 619 42.21 -41.36 11.81
N ASP A 620 42.81 -40.60 10.90
CA ASP A 620 42.63 -40.83 9.47
C ASP A 620 43.27 -42.14 9.01
N PHE A 621 44.47 -42.46 9.47
CA PHE A 621 45.13 -43.74 9.17
C PHE A 621 45.92 -44.26 10.35
N VAL A 622 45.95 -45.59 10.51
CA VAL A 622 46.81 -46.29 11.46
C VAL A 622 47.55 -47.41 10.74
N ILE A 623 48.85 -47.47 10.97
CA ILE A 623 49.76 -48.53 10.54
C ILE A 623 49.78 -49.59 11.63
N ILE A 624 49.44 -50.82 11.28
CA ILE A 624 49.38 -51.96 12.19
C ILE A 624 50.40 -53.01 11.74
N ASN A 625 51.16 -53.55 12.68
CA ASN A 625 52.12 -54.63 12.43
C ASN A 625 51.37 -55.91 12.02
N THR A 626 51.77 -56.55 10.91
CA THR A 626 51.09 -57.74 10.40
C THR A 626 51.30 -59.01 11.23
N THR A 627 52.31 -59.01 12.11
CA THR A 627 52.68 -60.15 12.96
C THR A 627 52.08 -60.02 14.36
N THR A 628 52.23 -58.85 15.00
CA THR A 628 51.75 -58.61 16.37
C THR A 628 50.31 -58.08 16.39
N TYR A 629 49.81 -57.57 15.27
CA TYR A 629 48.51 -56.88 15.15
C TYR A 629 48.38 -55.64 16.04
N LEU A 630 49.50 -55.10 16.52
CA LEU A 630 49.56 -53.90 17.34
C LEU A 630 49.78 -52.64 16.50
N PRO A 631 49.28 -51.47 16.95
CA PRO A 631 49.47 -50.20 16.26
C PRO A 631 50.90 -49.68 16.40
N VAL A 632 51.47 -49.28 15.27
CA VAL A 632 52.86 -48.83 15.11
C VAL A 632 52.92 -47.30 15.01
N LEU A 633 52.05 -46.72 14.18
CA LEU A 633 52.09 -45.31 13.80
C LEU A 633 50.73 -44.84 13.32
N ALA A 634 50.35 -43.60 13.61
CA ALA A 634 49.12 -42.99 13.10
C ALA A 634 49.39 -41.75 12.26
N PHE A 635 48.53 -41.49 11.27
CA PHE A 635 48.56 -40.30 10.42
C PHE A 635 47.23 -39.54 10.48
N GLU A 636 47.32 -38.22 10.52
CA GLU A 636 46.21 -37.29 10.46
C GLU A 636 46.45 -36.22 9.39
N LYS A 637 45.42 -35.86 8.64
CA LYS A 637 45.43 -34.76 7.68
C LYS A 637 45.05 -33.45 8.38
N ASP A 638 45.94 -32.47 8.33
CA ASP A 638 45.64 -31.10 8.79
C ASP A 638 45.05 -30.26 7.64
N SER A 639 44.05 -29.42 7.94
CA SER A 639 43.45 -28.47 7.00
C SER A 639 43.94 -27.03 7.21
N ASP A 640 44.00 -26.22 6.16
CA ASP A 640 44.50 -24.83 6.17
C ASP A 640 43.68 -23.85 7.04
N TYR A 641 42.48 -24.24 7.52
CA TYR A 641 41.55 -23.40 8.27
C TYR A 641 41.43 -23.83 9.74
N ASN A 642 42.48 -23.62 10.54
CA ASN A 642 42.44 -23.84 12.00
C ASN A 642 42.37 -22.51 12.80
N ASP A 643 41.47 -21.60 12.41
CA ASP A 643 41.24 -20.32 13.10
C ASP A 643 40.05 -20.34 14.09
N THR A 644 39.56 -21.52 14.48
CA THR A 644 38.51 -21.65 15.50
C THR A 644 39.07 -22.22 16.79
N LYS A 645 38.78 -21.58 17.95
CA LYS A 645 39.23 -22.03 19.29
C LYS A 645 38.93 -23.52 19.54
N VAL A 646 37.78 -24.01 19.06
CA VAL A 646 37.33 -25.41 19.24
C VAL A 646 38.18 -26.42 18.44
N ALA A 647 38.59 -26.09 17.21
CA ALA A 647 39.46 -26.97 16.43
C ALA A 647 40.84 -27.11 17.08
N THR A 648 41.37 -26.00 17.62
CA THR A 648 42.63 -25.98 18.37
C THR A 648 42.55 -26.79 19.66
N GLU A 649 41.43 -26.75 20.38
CA GLU A 649 41.21 -27.54 21.60
C GLU A 649 41.11 -29.05 21.31
N ASN A 650 40.38 -29.46 20.28
CA ASN A 650 40.28 -30.87 19.89
C ASN A 650 41.60 -31.43 19.37
N MET A 651 42.40 -30.61 18.70
CA MET A 651 43.76 -30.95 18.28
C MET A 651 44.65 -31.25 19.49
N LYS A 652 44.61 -30.40 20.53
CA LYS A 652 45.37 -30.61 21.77
C LYS A 652 44.96 -31.91 22.47
N LYS A 653 43.65 -32.17 22.59
CA LYS A 653 43.12 -33.40 23.19
C LYS A 653 43.59 -34.66 22.46
N LYS A 654 43.54 -34.64 21.12
CA LYS A 654 44.01 -35.77 20.29
C LYS A 654 45.50 -36.02 20.53
N ASN A 655 46.33 -34.98 20.47
CA ASN A 655 47.77 -35.11 20.68
C ASN A 655 48.08 -35.67 22.09
N PHE A 656 47.40 -35.18 23.12
CA PHE A 656 47.58 -35.67 24.50
C PHE A 656 47.22 -37.16 24.67
N ILE A 657 46.17 -37.62 24.00
CA ILE A 657 45.77 -39.04 24.04
C ILE A 657 46.83 -39.92 23.36
N PHE A 658 47.32 -39.53 22.17
CA PHE A 658 48.35 -40.30 21.46
C PHE A 658 49.69 -40.33 22.22
N SER A 659 50.10 -39.21 22.83
CA SER A 659 51.29 -39.16 23.67
C SER A 659 51.16 -40.03 24.92
N THR A 660 49.99 -39.99 25.59
CA THR A 660 49.74 -40.79 26.79
C THR A 660 49.61 -42.28 26.47
N GLY A 661 49.03 -42.61 25.33
CA GLY A 661 48.83 -43.98 24.87
C GLY A 661 50.05 -44.61 24.18
N GLY A 662 51.16 -43.87 24.03
CA GLY A 662 52.42 -44.41 23.52
C GLY A 662 52.45 -44.72 22.02
N ILE A 663 51.53 -44.17 21.22
CA ILE A 663 51.51 -44.37 19.76
C ILE A 663 51.87 -43.04 19.08
N PRO A 664 52.90 -43.00 18.23
CA PRO A 664 53.26 -41.78 17.53
C PRO A 664 52.18 -41.33 16.54
N LEU A 665 51.96 -40.01 16.46
CA LEU A 665 50.99 -39.38 15.57
C LEU A 665 51.68 -38.39 14.64
N ILE A 666 51.63 -38.64 13.33
CA ILE A 666 52.13 -37.74 12.28
C ILE A 666 50.98 -36.92 11.72
N ARG A 667 51.18 -35.60 11.62
CA ARG A 667 50.23 -34.68 10.97
C ARG A 667 50.79 -34.24 9.61
N LEU A 668 50.00 -34.43 8.56
CA LEU A 668 50.38 -34.09 7.20
C LEU A 668 49.52 -32.95 6.67
N ARG A 669 50.18 -31.92 6.13
CA ARG A 669 49.52 -30.85 5.39
C ARG A 669 49.72 -31.07 3.91
N PHE A 670 48.63 -31.29 3.20
CA PHE A 670 48.68 -31.45 1.75
C PHE A 670 47.36 -31.04 1.10
N ASN A 671 47.46 -30.49 -0.11
CA ASN A 671 46.29 -30.09 -0.90
C ASN A 671 45.93 -31.18 -1.92
N SER A 672 44.70 -31.13 -2.44
CA SER A 672 44.19 -32.10 -3.42
C SER A 672 44.84 -32.01 -4.80
N ALA A 673 45.71 -31.03 -5.04
CA ALA A 673 46.44 -30.86 -6.30
C ALA A 673 47.87 -31.46 -6.25
N MET A 674 48.31 -31.98 -5.10
CA MET A 674 49.61 -32.65 -4.99
C MET A 674 49.57 -34.02 -5.67
N ASP A 675 50.57 -34.28 -6.51
CA ASP A 675 50.75 -35.61 -7.11
C ASP A 675 51.24 -36.64 -6.07
N LEU A 676 51.16 -37.92 -6.45
CA LEU A 676 51.48 -39.04 -5.57
C LEU A 676 52.95 -39.06 -5.13
N GLU A 677 53.89 -38.63 -5.98
CA GLU A 677 55.33 -38.60 -5.65
C GLU A 677 55.64 -37.52 -4.62
N LYS A 678 55.06 -36.34 -4.79
CA LYS A 678 55.19 -35.24 -3.85
C LYS A 678 54.57 -35.60 -2.50
N LEU A 679 53.40 -36.25 -2.50
CA LEU A 679 52.77 -36.73 -1.27
C LEU A 679 53.62 -37.79 -0.56
N LYS A 680 54.23 -38.73 -1.29
CA LYS A 680 55.21 -39.67 -0.73
C LYS A 680 56.42 -38.97 -0.13
N SER A 681 56.90 -37.90 -0.75
CA SER A 681 57.99 -37.08 -0.21
C SER A 681 57.60 -36.43 1.12
N GLU A 682 56.42 -35.83 1.22
CA GLU A 682 55.93 -35.23 2.48
C GLU A 682 55.79 -36.27 3.59
N VAL A 683 55.20 -37.44 3.29
CA VAL A 683 55.11 -38.54 4.25
C VAL A 683 56.52 -38.95 4.70
N ARG A 684 57.48 -39.09 3.77
CA ARG A 684 58.85 -39.45 4.11
C ARG A 684 59.52 -38.42 5.01
N ILE A 685 59.35 -37.13 4.73
CA ILE A 685 59.93 -36.04 5.53
C ILE A 685 59.33 -36.06 6.94
N ALA A 686 58.01 -36.09 7.05
CA ALA A 686 57.33 -36.06 8.35
C ALA A 686 57.62 -37.31 9.20
N THR A 687 57.67 -38.50 8.59
CA THR A 687 58.07 -39.74 9.28
C THR A 687 59.54 -39.69 9.70
N ARG A 688 60.42 -39.10 8.86
CA ARG A 688 61.83 -38.92 9.21
C ARG A 688 62.01 -37.99 10.40
N GLU A 689 61.36 -36.83 10.40
CA GLU A 689 61.42 -35.87 11.49
C GLU A 689 60.99 -36.50 12.82
N LEU A 690 59.91 -37.28 12.81
CA LEU A 690 59.45 -38.03 13.98
C LEU A 690 60.51 -39.02 14.48
N LEU A 691 61.06 -39.85 13.57
CA LEU A 691 62.08 -40.85 13.93
C LEU A 691 63.36 -40.20 14.45
N SER A 692 63.77 -39.05 13.91
CA SER A 692 64.93 -38.29 14.39
C SER A 692 64.70 -37.66 15.77
N GLN A 693 63.48 -37.22 16.10
CA GLN A 693 63.14 -36.73 17.44
C GLN A 693 63.20 -37.84 18.49
N ILE A 694 62.71 -39.03 18.12
CA ILE A 694 62.69 -40.22 18.97
C ILE A 694 64.12 -40.75 19.26
N GLN A 695 65.08 -40.53 18.35
CA GLN A 695 66.47 -40.98 18.51
C GLN A 695 67.25 -40.28 19.64
N GLY A 696 66.70 -39.20 20.23
CA GLY A 696 67.35 -38.39 21.27
C GLY A 696 66.95 -38.71 22.72
N GLU A 697 65.97 -39.58 22.98
CA GLU A 697 65.26 -39.65 24.28
C GLU A 697 65.27 -41.01 25.02
N SER A 698 66.24 -41.91 24.87
CA SER A 698 66.49 -43.05 25.79
C SER A 698 65.25 -43.76 26.41
N HIS A 699 64.27 -44.20 25.60
CA HIS A 699 63.15 -45.02 26.09
C HIS A 699 63.04 -46.37 25.37
N TYR A 700 62.62 -47.40 26.12
CA TYR A 700 62.50 -48.81 25.69
C TYR A 700 61.61 -49.03 24.44
N TYR A 701 60.75 -48.06 24.11
CA TYR A 701 59.89 -48.05 22.90
C TYR A 701 60.65 -47.71 21.61
N GLU A 702 61.85 -47.13 21.68
CA GLU A 702 62.64 -46.69 20.52
C GLU A 702 63.11 -47.89 19.68
N VAL A 703 63.48 -48.99 20.34
CA VAL A 703 64.04 -50.17 19.67
C VAL A 703 63.00 -50.89 18.83
N ASP A 704 61.73 -50.90 19.24
CA ASP A 704 60.68 -51.63 18.52
C ASP A 704 60.22 -50.88 17.27
N LEU A 705 60.01 -49.55 17.31
CA LEU A 705 59.58 -48.79 16.13
C LEU A 705 60.62 -48.78 15.01
N PHE A 706 61.91 -48.70 15.35
CA PHE A 706 63.01 -48.78 14.39
C PHE A 706 63.16 -50.18 13.76
N ASN A 707 62.80 -51.23 14.50
CA ASN A 707 62.76 -52.60 13.98
C ASN A 707 61.49 -52.89 13.16
N GLU A 708 60.39 -52.18 13.44
CA GLU A 708 59.12 -52.33 12.72
C GLU A 708 59.11 -51.58 11.36
N LEU A 709 59.86 -50.48 11.21
CA LEU A 709 59.87 -49.69 9.99
C LEU A 709 61.11 -49.95 9.11
N ASP A 710 60.91 -50.09 7.80
CA ASP A 710 62.01 -50.10 6.83
C ASP A 710 62.57 -48.69 6.64
N VAL A 711 63.43 -48.28 7.57
CA VAL A 711 64.01 -46.93 7.65
C VAL A 711 64.73 -46.49 6.36
N LYS A 712 65.21 -47.44 5.54
CA LYS A 712 65.88 -47.15 4.26
C LYS A 712 64.92 -46.47 3.29
N LYS A 713 63.62 -46.79 3.33
CA LYS A 713 62.58 -46.14 2.51
C LYS A 713 62.27 -44.70 2.90
N PHE A 714 62.66 -44.32 4.11
CA PHE A 714 62.49 -42.98 4.66
C PHE A 714 63.80 -42.17 4.58
N GLY A 715 64.83 -42.70 3.93
CA GLY A 715 66.15 -42.05 3.84
C GLY A 715 66.86 -41.96 5.19
N ILE A 716 66.43 -42.77 6.18
CA ILE A 716 67.11 -42.93 7.46
C ILE A 716 68.00 -44.16 7.32
N SER A 717 69.30 -43.94 7.33
CA SER A 717 70.26 -45.02 7.47
C SER A 717 70.37 -45.34 8.96
N LEU A 718 69.70 -46.41 9.44
CA LEU A 718 70.00 -46.98 10.77
C LEU A 718 71.35 -47.70 10.81
N THR A 719 72.00 -47.84 9.66
CA THR A 719 73.42 -48.13 9.63
C THR A 719 74.12 -46.78 9.64
N SER A 720 74.82 -46.47 10.73
CA SER A 720 76.03 -45.65 10.60
C SER A 720 76.74 -46.11 9.33
N LEU A 721 76.91 -45.22 8.35
CA LEU A 721 77.74 -45.52 7.18
C LEU A 721 79.03 -46.12 7.70
N GLU A 722 79.25 -47.41 7.48
CA GLU A 722 80.48 -48.04 7.96
C GLU A 722 81.62 -47.37 7.21
N ILE A 723 82.56 -46.77 7.95
CA ILE A 723 83.72 -46.07 7.39
C ILE A 723 84.44 -46.96 6.36
N GLU A 724 84.38 -48.28 6.53
CA GLU A 724 84.94 -49.27 5.63
C GLU A 724 84.25 -49.36 4.27
N GLU A 725 82.92 -49.18 4.18
CA GLU A 725 82.22 -49.11 2.88
C GLU A 725 82.57 -47.82 2.14
N VAL A 726 82.63 -46.69 2.86
CA VAL A 726 83.01 -45.39 2.27
C VAL A 726 84.46 -45.41 1.80
N LYS A 727 85.35 -46.11 2.52
CA LYS A 727 86.76 -46.27 2.17
C LYS A 727 86.96 -47.06 0.87
N VAL A 728 86.19 -48.13 0.67
CA VAL A 728 86.23 -48.92 -0.57
C VAL A 728 85.79 -48.09 -1.78
N GLU A 729 84.72 -47.30 -1.64
CA GLU A 729 84.24 -46.45 -2.73
C GLU A 729 85.11 -45.20 -2.92
N TRP A 730 85.68 -44.64 -1.85
CA TRP A 730 86.66 -43.55 -1.91
C TRP A 730 87.85 -43.95 -2.78
N GLU A 731 88.44 -45.14 -2.55
CA GLU A 731 89.56 -45.64 -3.36
C GLU A 731 89.20 -45.76 -4.84
N LYS A 732 87.97 -46.14 -5.18
CA LYS A 732 87.49 -46.21 -6.58
C LYS A 732 87.33 -44.83 -7.21
N ILE A 733 86.90 -43.83 -6.44
CA ILE A 733 86.61 -42.48 -6.95
C ILE A 733 87.89 -41.67 -7.16
N VAL A 734 88.80 -41.68 -6.18
CA VAL A 734 90.04 -40.88 -6.24
C VAL A 734 91.25 -41.65 -6.76
N GLY A 735 91.14 -42.97 -6.89
CA GLY A 735 92.22 -43.86 -7.32
C GLY A 735 93.22 -44.17 -6.20
N ASN A 736 93.98 -45.26 -6.38
CA ASN A 736 94.83 -45.84 -5.35
C ASN A 736 95.90 -44.86 -4.80
N MET A 737 96.45 -43.98 -5.65
CA MET A 737 97.48 -43.02 -5.26
C MET A 737 96.97 -42.01 -4.21
N VAL A 738 95.80 -41.42 -4.47
CA VAL A 738 95.17 -40.47 -3.55
C VAL A 738 94.63 -41.19 -2.32
N ALA A 739 94.04 -42.38 -2.50
CA ALA A 739 93.49 -43.19 -1.42
C ALA A 739 94.54 -43.54 -0.35
N ARG A 740 95.76 -43.94 -0.75
CA ARG A 740 96.85 -44.28 0.18
C ARG A 740 97.36 -43.10 1.02
N GLN A 741 97.21 -41.88 0.53
CA GLN A 741 97.61 -40.65 1.21
C GLN A 741 96.41 -39.91 1.79
N SER A 742 95.31 -40.64 1.99
CA SER A 742 94.08 -40.13 2.60
C SER A 742 93.61 -41.07 3.71
N LYS A 743 92.96 -40.50 4.72
CA LYS A 743 92.36 -41.24 5.82
C LYS A 743 90.96 -40.68 6.09
N ILE A 744 89.95 -41.52 5.93
CA ILE A 744 88.59 -41.17 6.34
C ILE A 744 88.55 -41.17 7.87
N MET A 745 88.17 -40.04 8.45
CA MET A 745 88.23 -39.81 9.89
C MET A 745 86.90 -40.17 10.55
N GLU A 746 85.82 -39.52 10.12
CA GLU A 746 84.47 -39.71 10.63
C GLU A 746 83.44 -39.16 9.63
N ILE A 747 82.17 -39.41 9.93
CA ILE A 747 81.02 -38.86 9.20
C ILE A 747 80.22 -38.05 10.23
N ASP A 748 80.25 -36.73 10.10
CA ASP A 748 79.55 -35.81 10.99
C ASP A 748 78.28 -35.31 10.29
N GLY A 749 77.13 -35.87 10.69
CA GLY A 749 75.85 -35.60 10.03
C GLY A 749 75.85 -36.03 8.55
N ASP A 750 75.80 -35.06 7.64
CA ASP A 750 75.86 -35.26 6.19
C ASP A 750 77.23 -34.88 5.57
N ILE A 751 78.25 -34.64 6.40
CA ILE A 751 79.60 -34.23 5.97
C ILE A 751 80.62 -35.35 6.21
N LEU A 752 81.35 -35.72 5.16
CA LEU A 752 82.45 -36.69 5.22
C LEU A 752 83.76 -35.98 5.59
N GLN A 753 84.40 -36.35 6.70
CA GLN A 753 85.69 -35.79 7.13
C GLN A 753 86.85 -36.67 6.64
N ILE A 754 87.73 -36.12 5.79
CA ILE A 754 88.87 -36.85 5.24
C ILE A 754 90.17 -36.09 5.50
N GLN A 755 91.14 -36.76 6.11
CA GLN A 755 92.50 -36.26 6.23
C GLN A 755 93.28 -36.59 4.95
N ILE A 756 93.94 -35.62 4.30
CA ILE A 756 94.73 -35.83 3.07
C ILE A 756 96.08 -35.11 3.17
N SER A 757 97.14 -35.72 2.62
CA SER A 757 98.47 -35.09 2.57
C SER A 757 98.46 -33.75 1.80
N THR A 758 99.16 -32.74 2.34
CA THR A 758 99.35 -31.43 1.71
C THR A 758 99.96 -31.47 0.29
N GLU A 759 100.65 -32.56 -0.08
CA GLU A 759 101.19 -32.76 -1.43
C GLU A 759 100.11 -32.94 -2.51
N LEU A 760 98.89 -33.33 -2.12
CA LEU A 760 97.77 -33.62 -3.03
C LEU A 760 96.76 -32.47 -3.17
N VAL A 761 96.98 -31.32 -2.53
CA VAL A 761 96.05 -30.18 -2.54
C VAL A 761 95.63 -29.81 -3.96
N SER A 762 96.59 -29.64 -4.86
CA SER A 762 96.32 -29.23 -6.25
C SER A 762 95.45 -30.24 -7.01
N VAL A 763 95.59 -31.54 -6.72
CA VAL A 763 94.84 -32.62 -7.37
C VAL A 763 93.42 -32.70 -6.83
N ILE A 764 93.26 -32.60 -5.51
CA ILE A 764 91.96 -32.62 -4.85
C ILE A 764 91.15 -31.37 -5.21
N GLU A 765 91.75 -30.18 -5.24
CA GLU A 765 91.03 -28.94 -5.60
C GLU A 765 90.50 -28.98 -7.04
N LEU A 766 91.30 -29.48 -8.00
CA LEU A 766 90.88 -29.62 -9.40
C LEU A 766 89.74 -30.65 -9.58
N GLY A 767 89.68 -31.66 -8.72
CA GLY A 767 88.69 -32.74 -8.76
C GLY A 767 87.51 -32.57 -7.81
N ARG A 768 87.50 -31.54 -6.96
CA ARG A 768 86.64 -31.40 -5.78
C ARG A 768 85.16 -31.61 -6.09
N GLU A 769 84.62 -30.88 -7.07
CA GLU A 769 83.21 -30.98 -7.45
C GLU A 769 82.85 -32.36 -8.03
N ASN A 770 83.73 -32.95 -8.84
CA ASN A 770 83.49 -34.27 -9.43
C ASN A 770 83.57 -35.39 -8.38
N ILE A 771 84.50 -35.29 -7.43
CA ILE A 771 84.62 -36.22 -6.30
C ILE A 771 83.37 -36.12 -5.43
N LYS A 772 82.94 -34.90 -5.10
CA LYS A 772 81.71 -34.62 -4.35
C LYS A 772 80.49 -35.20 -5.05
N GLU A 773 80.31 -34.93 -6.33
CA GLU A 773 79.19 -35.42 -7.13
C GLU A 773 79.15 -36.96 -7.16
N LYS A 774 80.29 -37.62 -7.38
CA LYS A 774 80.39 -39.09 -7.38
C LYS A 774 80.11 -39.71 -6.02
N ILE A 775 80.55 -39.08 -4.93
CA ILE A 775 80.27 -39.53 -3.57
C ILE A 775 78.82 -39.34 -3.22
N SER A 776 78.22 -38.18 -3.52
CA SER A 776 76.80 -37.95 -3.30
C SER A 776 75.91 -38.85 -4.17
N LEU A 777 76.35 -39.22 -5.38
CA LEU A 777 75.68 -40.22 -6.22
C LEU A 777 75.68 -41.61 -5.57
N LYS A 778 76.80 -42.01 -4.96
CA LYS A 778 76.96 -43.33 -4.35
C LYS A 778 76.34 -43.40 -2.95
N PHE A 779 76.44 -42.31 -2.20
CA PHE A 779 75.94 -42.14 -0.84
C PHE A 779 75.08 -40.87 -0.79
N PRO A 780 73.78 -40.96 -1.14
CA PRO A 780 72.88 -39.79 -1.20
C PRO A 780 72.70 -39.05 0.12
N GLY A 781 73.10 -39.65 1.24
CA GLY A 781 73.10 -39.04 2.57
C GLY A 781 74.31 -38.14 2.86
N LEU A 782 75.36 -38.15 2.02
CA LEU A 782 76.52 -37.27 2.15
C LEU A 782 76.37 -36.06 1.21
N ARG A 783 76.24 -34.87 1.80
CA ARG A 783 76.06 -33.61 1.09
C ARG A 783 77.36 -32.87 0.85
N ASP A 784 78.37 -33.09 1.67
CA ASP A 784 79.67 -32.44 1.50
C ASP A 784 80.85 -33.28 1.98
N ILE A 785 82.05 -32.87 1.58
CA ILE A 785 83.32 -33.47 2.00
C ILE A 785 84.20 -32.36 2.57
N ASN A 786 84.59 -32.50 3.83
CA ASN A 786 85.56 -31.63 4.45
C ASN A 786 86.95 -32.26 4.39
N TYR A 787 87.90 -31.49 3.84
CA TYR A 787 89.29 -31.93 3.66
C TYR A 787 90.18 -31.32 4.74
N LEU A 788 90.79 -32.18 5.55
CA LEU A 788 91.74 -31.80 6.58
C LEU A 788 93.16 -32.13 6.09
N TRP A 789 94.00 -31.11 5.95
CA TRP A 789 95.34 -31.29 5.40
C TRP A 789 96.35 -31.70 6.49
N TYR A 790 97.23 -32.65 6.18
CA TYR A 790 98.31 -33.08 7.09
C TYR A 790 99.69 -33.18 6.43
#